data_AF-A0A8D9F213-F1
#
_entry.id   AF-A0A8D9F213-F1
#
_cell.length_a   1.000
_cell.length_b   1.000
_cell.length_c   1.000
_cell.angle_alpha   90.00
_cell.angle_beta   90.00
_cell.angle_gamma   90.00
#
_symmetry.space_group_name_H-M   'P 1'
#
loop_
_entity.id
_entity.type
_entity.pdbx_description
1 polymer ?
#
loop_
_entity_poly.entity_id
_entity_poly.type
_entity_poly.pdbx_seq_one_letter_code
_entity_poly.pdbx_strand_id
1 'polypeptide(L)'
;GRGKGPKDLNFTTFKEKEQGKRKNTLLLLVVVKCFSFFLVLFPFSLNVVKFKSFGPFPLPWKSPIMGYETESIYKSLRSTLDELGYHQALSFDSLYLVKALVADLIQTTQSLKHYKELSQKTLSKCNELEVGLQPYKEDNARLVQECNRLHKKLIAQKDNHEDAQKELKFKLRQSESEKESLEFNTGELTARLADVEKECLKKNQRIHELQNVILKRHPHRNLTSSKSTWGGKGDSAVTFESKLKASTSLDSTVHLLKQADSNTKALRGEVKELQQRLDNKEYVIDNLQTKLNTRNTEITRLTSLLEGGRPVAAVIQDHTGDTVTHPTCIQSQMFCTCNDKPAAAQAQGCRFTCLEQRNSQLEKKLKECLRRQHDAMQHALRLSDKNKMLEVRLKSVEQSKDSEKASKDMTELQNKISSLTKLIEDLRKENQNQQNQGRYTSTKTKTSFTTSKSERESVQLREKVEDYKILEKDLMSEIDRLERENTLQKTYITELEYKLLQCLNSKEDLERAVKVKDALRRDAKEQGGGGGTVTSTTCDTEHRFEGLIKERDHYQKEYAFIVDKLTAIPLRTHTVSRELPLNNLSNLILERDEYQRQSESLQHVSDNRSDTVHCELKRRLSDQGQEISHLKHKYRLLEQEYADMSSLKTKYKFLEEEYRREKAGFTSSRQEPFTRDEETDMSARRRGGSPNIGTGVDLDTYLNLQEERDRLYASNVKLQEEKAELLSRLKRVQIDACSMNEDRIRSLESERCHLISKQTELNSRLGELEEENRGLKRKLYVHENELSEERNSLNSIRRVQEQTDQALLSFRKTHDNLESQIRELKDQNCRLDAEKDSLVTQVESLREDNARMRSCMMSLDGQKDSILMTLDSKIDLISRLERDMCSKDSKIEQLEDRIAKFKTTVDETLNLNKRTERELKLANSEVERLKVELNN
;
A
#
# COMPACT_ATOMS: atom_id res chain seq x y z
N GLY A 1 -49.72 9.96 43.42
CA GLY A 1 -49.81 11.39 43.02
C GLY A 1 -48.44 11.90 42.63
N ARG A 2 -48.35 12.94 41.78
CA ARG A 2 -47.13 13.64 41.26
C ARG A 2 -46.13 12.67 40.58
N GLY A 3 -45.94 12.67 39.25
CA GLY A 3 -45.57 13.79 38.37
C GLY A 3 -44.05 13.77 38.18
N LYS A 4 -43.44 13.85 36.98
CA LYS A 4 -43.88 14.40 35.69
C LYS A 4 -43.32 13.54 34.54
N GLY A 5 -44.06 13.40 33.43
CA GLY A 5 -43.49 12.97 32.14
C GLY A 5 -43.10 14.19 31.29
N PRO A 6 -42.08 14.09 30.41
CA PRO A 6 -41.75 15.16 29.49
C PRO A 6 -42.79 15.21 28.35
N LYS A 7 -43.45 16.36 28.22
CA LYS A 7 -44.00 16.78 26.94
C LYS A 7 -42.83 17.30 26.11
N ASP A 8 -42.75 16.92 24.83
CA ASP A 8 -42.41 17.82 23.73
C ASP A 8 -42.68 17.13 22.40
N LEU A 9 -43.87 17.40 21.87
CA LEU A 9 -44.31 17.03 20.52
C LEU A 9 -44.76 18.33 19.83
N ASN A 10 -44.32 18.50 18.58
CA ASN A 10 -44.73 19.56 17.63
C ASN A 10 -44.27 21.00 17.93
N PHE A 11 -43.06 21.36 17.50
CA PHE A 11 -42.65 22.77 17.34
C PHE A 11 -41.71 23.07 16.15
N THR A 12 -41.92 22.42 15.00
CA THR A 12 -41.12 22.68 13.76
C THR A 12 -41.93 23.13 12.54
N THR A 13 -43.23 22.81 12.44
CA THR A 13 -44.05 23.08 11.25
C THR A 13 -44.60 24.51 11.11
N PHE A 14 -44.38 25.40 12.10
CA PHE A 14 -44.92 26.77 12.07
C PHE A 14 -43.95 27.82 11.50
N LYS A 15 -42.63 27.61 11.56
CA LYS A 15 -41.63 28.60 11.10
C LYS A 15 -41.50 28.72 9.57
N GLU A 16 -41.77 27.66 8.82
CA GLU A 16 -41.69 27.70 7.35
C GLU A 16 -42.85 28.50 6.72
N LYS A 17 -44.05 28.47 7.32
CA LYS A 17 -45.20 29.26 6.84
C LYS A 17 -45.04 30.77 7.04
N GLU A 18 -44.29 31.22 8.05
CA GLU A 18 -43.95 32.65 8.19
C GLU A 18 -42.89 33.10 7.18
N GLN A 19 -41.85 32.30 6.92
CA GLN A 19 -40.83 32.67 5.92
C GLN A 19 -41.40 32.69 4.49
N GLY A 20 -42.31 31.76 4.16
CA GLY A 20 -43.05 31.78 2.89
C GLY A 20 -43.89 33.05 2.72
N LYS A 21 -44.61 33.47 3.75
CA LYS A 21 -45.38 34.73 3.72
C LYS A 21 -44.47 35.95 3.57
N ARG A 22 -43.39 36.07 4.36
CA ARG A 22 -42.47 37.21 4.27
C ARG A 22 -41.80 37.35 2.91
N LYS A 23 -41.45 36.24 2.23
CA LYS A 23 -40.90 36.28 0.86
C LYS A 23 -41.93 36.78 -0.15
N ASN A 24 -43.19 36.37 -0.06
CA ASN A 24 -44.26 36.87 -0.93
C ASN A 24 -44.59 38.35 -0.64
N THR A 25 -44.57 38.80 0.63
CA THR A 25 -44.71 40.23 0.95
C THR A 25 -43.55 41.05 0.41
N LEU A 26 -42.31 40.55 0.47
CA LEU A 26 -41.15 41.24 -0.11
C LEU A 26 -41.24 41.32 -1.63
N LEU A 27 -41.67 40.24 -2.30
CA LEU A 27 -41.87 40.25 -3.75
C LEU A 27 -42.95 41.25 -4.16
N LEU A 28 -44.06 41.31 -3.41
CA LEU A 28 -45.11 42.31 -3.63
C LEU A 28 -44.58 43.74 -3.38
N LEU A 29 -43.76 43.94 -2.36
CA LEU A 29 -43.16 45.25 -2.06
C LEU A 29 -42.14 45.68 -3.11
N VAL A 30 -41.41 44.75 -3.72
CA VAL A 30 -40.49 45.00 -4.84
C VAL A 30 -41.28 45.30 -6.12
N VAL A 31 -42.32 44.53 -6.45
CA VAL A 31 -43.18 44.82 -7.61
C VAL A 31 -43.88 46.16 -7.46
N VAL A 32 -44.41 46.49 -6.27
CA VAL A 32 -45.00 47.80 -5.98
C VAL A 32 -43.95 48.92 -6.02
N LYS A 33 -42.75 48.73 -5.46
CA LYS A 33 -41.67 49.73 -5.59
C LYS A 33 -41.18 49.91 -7.03
N CYS A 34 -41.11 48.87 -7.84
CA CYS A 34 -40.76 48.97 -9.26
C CYS A 34 -41.85 49.72 -10.05
N PHE A 35 -43.14 49.47 -9.77
CA PHE A 35 -44.24 50.28 -10.32
C PHE A 35 -44.20 51.75 -9.84
N SER A 36 -43.87 52.00 -8.57
CA SER A 36 -43.68 53.36 -8.06
C SER A 36 -42.48 54.06 -8.71
N PHE A 37 -41.38 53.36 -8.98
CA PHE A 37 -40.20 53.94 -9.62
C PHE A 37 -40.45 54.31 -11.09
N PHE A 38 -41.30 53.54 -11.78
CA PHE A 38 -41.68 53.82 -13.18
C PHE A 38 -42.56 55.07 -13.36
N LEU A 39 -43.23 55.54 -12.30
CA LEU A 39 -44.04 56.77 -12.30
C LEU A 39 -43.25 58.02 -11.85
N VAL A 40 -42.08 57.86 -11.23
CA VAL A 40 -41.28 58.97 -10.67
C VAL A 40 -40.19 59.48 -11.64
N LEU A 41 -39.96 58.79 -12.75
CA LEU A 41 -39.02 59.21 -13.81
C LEU A 41 -39.69 59.73 -15.09
N PHE A 42 -40.88 60.33 -14.96
CA PHE A 42 -41.37 61.31 -15.92
C PHE A 42 -40.97 62.71 -15.44
N PRO A 43 -39.89 63.32 -15.97
CA PRO A 43 -39.80 64.77 -15.94
C PRO A 43 -40.89 65.30 -16.88
N PHE A 44 -42.06 65.60 -16.33
CA PHE A 44 -42.87 66.67 -16.89
C PHE A 44 -42.02 67.94 -16.76
N SER A 45 -41.18 68.18 -17.76
CA SER A 45 -40.59 69.49 -18.02
C SER A 45 -41.73 70.42 -18.44
N LEU A 46 -42.55 70.81 -17.47
CA LEU A 46 -43.16 72.12 -17.41
C LEU A 46 -42.01 73.12 -17.44
N ASN A 47 -41.53 73.39 -18.65
CA ASN A 47 -40.72 74.55 -18.94
C ASN A 47 -41.58 75.73 -18.48
N VAL A 48 -41.18 76.31 -17.34
CA VAL A 48 -41.73 77.55 -16.83
C VAL A 48 -41.65 78.54 -17.98
N VAL A 49 -42.80 78.86 -18.57
CA VAL A 49 -42.93 79.93 -19.54
C VAL A 49 -42.51 81.19 -18.79
N LYS A 50 -41.26 81.60 -19.00
CA LYS A 50 -40.82 82.95 -18.67
C LYS A 50 -41.64 83.88 -19.54
N PHE A 51 -42.77 84.34 -19.00
CA PHE A 51 -43.47 85.52 -19.50
C PHE A 51 -42.48 86.68 -19.43
N LYS A 52 -41.74 86.90 -20.52
CA LYS A 52 -41.14 88.19 -20.81
C LYS A 52 -42.28 89.19 -20.83
N SER A 53 -42.08 90.29 -20.10
CA SER A 53 -42.99 91.43 -20.03
C SER A 53 -43.57 91.78 -21.40
N PHE A 54 -44.89 91.82 -21.52
CA PHE A 54 -45.56 92.49 -22.62
C PHE A 54 -45.18 93.98 -22.56
N GLY A 55 -44.31 94.42 -23.48
CA GLY A 55 -44.22 95.82 -23.85
C GLY A 55 -45.48 96.25 -24.61
N PRO A 56 -45.79 97.56 -24.66
CA PRO A 56 -47.03 98.04 -25.26
C PRO A 56 -47.09 97.74 -26.76
N PHE A 57 -48.29 97.37 -27.22
CA PHE A 57 -48.65 97.26 -28.63
C PHE A 57 -48.34 98.56 -29.40
N PRO A 58 -47.63 98.47 -30.53
CA PRO A 58 -47.84 99.37 -31.66
C PRO A 58 -48.77 98.67 -32.66
N LEU A 59 -49.98 99.21 -32.84
CA LEU A 59 -50.72 98.96 -34.08
C LEU A 59 -49.92 99.58 -35.24
N PRO A 60 -49.78 98.85 -36.35
CA PRO A 60 -50.20 99.48 -37.60
C PRO A 60 -51.05 98.54 -38.45
N TRP A 61 -52.30 98.93 -38.70
CA TRP A 61 -53.08 98.40 -39.80
C TRP A 61 -52.46 98.88 -41.13
N LYS A 62 -51.62 98.04 -41.76
CA LYS A 62 -51.31 98.10 -43.19
C LYS A 62 -51.20 96.70 -43.77
N SER A 63 -51.84 96.52 -44.93
CA SER A 63 -51.84 95.28 -45.72
C SER A 63 -50.42 94.87 -46.17
N PRO A 64 -50.18 93.59 -46.51
CA PRO A 64 -48.89 92.97 -46.27
C PRO A 64 -47.84 93.27 -47.34
N ILE A 65 -46.64 93.63 -46.90
CA ILE A 65 -45.41 93.44 -47.67
C ILE A 65 -44.78 92.14 -47.17
N MET A 66 -44.67 91.14 -48.05
CA MET A 66 -44.09 89.83 -47.73
C MET A 66 -42.60 89.98 -47.38
N GLY A 67 -42.25 89.72 -46.12
CA GLY A 67 -40.88 89.40 -45.76
C GLY A 67 -40.56 88.00 -46.26
N TYR A 68 -39.51 87.83 -47.06
CA TYR A 68 -39.13 86.53 -47.66
C TYR A 68 -39.05 85.36 -46.65
N GLU A 69 -38.73 85.66 -45.38
CA GLU A 69 -38.71 84.68 -44.29
C GLU A 69 -40.11 84.12 -43.95
N THR A 70 -41.17 84.94 -43.95
CA THR A 70 -42.54 84.47 -43.59
C THR A 70 -43.09 83.51 -44.63
N GLU A 71 -42.84 83.79 -45.92
CA GLU A 71 -43.22 82.91 -47.03
C GLU A 71 -42.46 81.57 -46.98
N SER A 72 -41.16 81.61 -46.71
CA SER A 72 -40.33 80.41 -46.53
C SER A 72 -40.84 79.54 -45.37
N ILE A 73 -41.15 80.17 -44.23
CA ILE A 73 -41.72 79.48 -43.07
C ILE A 73 -43.10 78.89 -43.39
N TYR A 74 -43.97 79.60 -44.11
CA TYR A 74 -45.27 79.08 -44.54
C TYR A 74 -45.13 77.86 -45.46
N LYS A 75 -44.29 77.94 -46.50
CA LYS A 75 -44.06 76.81 -47.43
C LYS A 75 -43.47 75.59 -46.72
N SER A 76 -42.48 75.79 -45.84
CA SER A 76 -41.88 74.71 -45.06
C SER A 76 -42.89 74.05 -44.13
N LEU A 77 -43.63 74.83 -43.33
CA LEU A 77 -44.65 74.27 -42.44
C LEU A 77 -45.77 73.59 -43.22
N ARG A 78 -46.14 74.14 -44.39
CA ARG A 78 -47.18 73.55 -45.23
C ARG A 78 -46.78 72.18 -45.75
N SER A 79 -45.55 72.00 -46.24
CA SER A 79 -45.01 70.68 -46.63
C SER A 79 -45.11 69.69 -45.48
N THR A 80 -44.65 70.08 -44.28
CA THR A 80 -44.70 69.20 -43.10
C THR A 80 -46.14 68.88 -42.66
N LEU A 81 -47.09 69.81 -42.82
CA LEU A 81 -48.51 69.55 -42.55
C LEU A 81 -49.14 68.61 -43.59
N ASP A 82 -48.85 68.80 -44.87
CA ASP A 82 -49.32 67.91 -45.95
C ASP A 82 -48.72 66.50 -45.80
N GLU A 83 -47.44 66.38 -45.43
CA GLU A 83 -46.76 65.11 -45.08
C GLU A 83 -47.42 64.41 -43.87
N LEU A 84 -47.96 65.19 -42.92
CA LEU A 84 -48.75 64.69 -41.78
C LEU A 84 -50.24 64.46 -42.11
N GLY A 85 -50.68 64.75 -43.35
CA GLY A 85 -52.06 64.57 -43.82
C GLY A 85 -53.02 65.74 -43.59
N TYR A 86 -52.54 66.88 -43.08
CA TYR A 86 -53.36 68.06 -42.76
C TYR A 86 -53.49 69.03 -43.94
N HIS A 87 -54.45 68.73 -44.81
CA HIS A 87 -54.63 69.44 -46.08
C HIS A 87 -55.41 70.77 -45.96
N GLN A 88 -55.96 71.12 -44.79
CA GLN A 88 -56.82 72.31 -44.61
C GLN A 88 -56.04 73.63 -44.80
N ALA A 89 -56.67 74.68 -45.35
CA ALA A 89 -56.01 75.96 -45.58
C ALA A 89 -55.55 76.62 -44.26
N LEU A 90 -54.30 77.11 -44.22
CA LEU A 90 -53.69 77.68 -43.01
C LEU A 90 -53.79 79.22 -43.04
N SER A 91 -54.34 79.81 -41.97
CA SER A 91 -54.35 81.28 -41.81
C SER A 91 -52.99 81.81 -41.36
N PHE A 92 -52.56 82.94 -41.95
CA PHE A 92 -51.29 83.60 -41.63
C PHE A 92 -51.17 83.97 -40.14
N ASP A 93 -52.25 84.40 -39.50
CA ASP A 93 -52.25 84.79 -38.07
C ASP A 93 -51.89 83.61 -37.14
N SER A 94 -52.13 82.37 -37.60
CA SER A 94 -51.86 81.14 -36.85
C SER A 94 -50.50 80.50 -37.16
N LEU A 95 -49.78 81.00 -38.17
CA LEU A 95 -48.59 80.36 -38.76
C LEU A 95 -47.53 79.96 -37.72
N TYR A 96 -47.11 80.89 -36.86
CA TYR A 96 -46.05 80.65 -35.88
C TYR A 96 -46.47 79.71 -34.75
N LEU A 97 -47.74 79.74 -34.34
CA LEU A 97 -48.28 78.84 -33.32
C LEU A 97 -48.35 77.40 -33.86
N VAL A 98 -48.88 77.22 -35.08
CA VAL A 98 -48.95 75.89 -35.72
C VAL A 98 -47.54 75.36 -35.98
N LYS A 99 -46.56 76.21 -36.33
CA LYS A 99 -45.15 75.81 -36.44
C LYS A 99 -44.59 75.23 -35.15
N ALA A 100 -44.83 75.90 -34.02
CA ALA A 100 -44.38 75.44 -32.71
C ALA A 100 -45.04 74.09 -32.34
N LEU A 101 -46.37 73.99 -32.50
CA LEU A 101 -47.12 72.77 -32.19
C LEU A 101 -46.69 71.57 -33.06
N VAL A 102 -46.40 71.78 -34.34
CA VAL A 102 -45.88 70.73 -35.23
C VAL A 102 -44.47 70.30 -34.83
N ALA A 103 -43.59 71.25 -34.45
CA ALA A 103 -42.27 70.93 -33.95
C ALA A 103 -42.33 70.11 -32.64
N ASP A 104 -43.17 70.51 -31.69
CA ASP A 104 -43.40 69.80 -30.43
C ASP A 104 -44.00 68.39 -30.68
N LEU A 105 -44.94 68.26 -31.61
CA LEU A 105 -45.53 66.97 -32.01
C LEU A 105 -44.49 66.03 -32.64
N ILE A 106 -43.62 66.55 -33.50
CA ILE A 106 -42.53 65.77 -34.10
C ILE A 106 -41.53 65.34 -33.02
N GLN A 107 -41.11 66.25 -32.15
CA GLN A 107 -40.17 65.95 -31.06
C GLN A 107 -40.74 64.90 -30.10
N THR A 108 -41.96 65.09 -29.61
CA THR A 108 -42.63 64.11 -28.72
C THR A 108 -42.84 62.75 -29.38
N THR A 109 -43.19 62.71 -30.67
CA THR A 109 -43.31 61.46 -31.43
C THR A 109 -41.97 60.75 -31.62
N GLN A 110 -40.89 61.49 -31.90
CA GLN A 110 -39.54 60.94 -31.99
C GLN A 110 -39.04 60.41 -30.64
N SER A 111 -39.27 61.16 -29.55
CA SER A 111 -38.97 60.71 -28.19
C SER A 111 -39.75 59.44 -27.82
N LEU A 112 -41.05 59.37 -28.14
CA LEU A 112 -41.87 58.17 -27.89
C LEU A 112 -41.36 56.95 -28.67
N LYS A 113 -40.96 57.12 -29.95
CA LYS A 113 -40.33 56.05 -30.73
C LYS A 113 -39.03 55.56 -30.08
N HIS A 114 -38.16 56.49 -29.68
CA HIS A 114 -36.90 56.17 -28.99
C HIS A 114 -37.12 55.40 -27.69
N TYR A 115 -38.03 55.86 -26.81
CA TYR A 115 -38.33 55.16 -25.55
C TYR A 115 -39.00 53.80 -25.77
N LYS A 116 -39.84 53.65 -26.81
CA LYS A 116 -40.44 52.37 -27.18
C LYS A 116 -39.38 51.36 -27.64
N GLU A 117 -38.44 51.77 -28.49
CA GLU A 117 -37.32 50.92 -28.90
C GLU A 117 -36.40 50.56 -27.72
N LEU A 118 -36.09 51.51 -26.84
CA LEU A 118 -35.27 51.29 -25.65
C LEU A 118 -35.94 50.31 -24.67
N SER A 119 -37.27 50.44 -24.48
CA SER A 119 -38.08 49.51 -23.70
C SER A 119 -38.05 48.11 -24.31
N GLN A 120 -38.26 47.99 -25.63
CA GLN A 120 -38.24 46.69 -26.32
C GLN A 120 -36.86 46.03 -26.27
N LYS A 121 -35.77 46.79 -26.48
CA LYS A 121 -34.38 46.30 -26.34
C LYS A 121 -34.07 45.84 -24.90
N THR A 122 -34.55 46.59 -23.90
CA THR A 122 -34.41 46.21 -22.48
C THR A 122 -35.19 44.93 -22.16
N LEU A 123 -36.43 44.81 -22.64
CA LEU A 123 -37.25 43.62 -22.45
C LEU A 123 -36.64 42.37 -23.09
N SER A 124 -36.10 42.48 -24.31
CA SER A 124 -35.38 41.37 -24.95
C SER A 124 -34.20 40.91 -24.12
N LYS A 125 -33.36 41.84 -23.62
CA LYS A 125 -32.24 41.50 -22.72
C LYS A 125 -32.70 40.87 -21.40
N CYS A 126 -33.82 41.32 -20.83
CA CYS A 126 -34.40 40.68 -19.64
C CYS A 126 -34.83 39.24 -19.93
N ASN A 127 -35.44 38.97 -21.08
CA ASN A 127 -35.84 37.62 -21.49
C ASN A 127 -34.62 36.73 -21.75
N GLU A 128 -33.59 37.24 -22.42
CA GLU A 128 -32.31 36.54 -22.63
C GLU A 128 -31.64 36.16 -21.31
N LEU A 129 -31.59 37.10 -20.35
CA LEU A 129 -31.09 36.84 -19.00
C LEU A 129 -31.96 35.83 -18.23
N GLU A 130 -33.29 35.87 -18.37
CA GLU A 130 -34.18 34.90 -17.73
C GLU A 130 -33.98 33.48 -18.28
N VAL A 131 -33.81 33.33 -19.60
CA VAL A 131 -33.44 32.06 -20.24
C VAL A 131 -32.07 31.58 -19.74
N GLY A 132 -31.09 32.48 -19.63
CA GLY A 132 -29.77 32.18 -19.06
C GLY A 132 -29.81 31.78 -17.58
N LEU A 133 -30.77 32.29 -16.80
CA LEU A 133 -30.98 31.94 -15.39
C LEU A 133 -31.71 30.61 -15.19
N GLN A 134 -32.44 30.11 -16.19
CA GLN A 134 -33.21 28.87 -16.12
C GLN A 134 -32.38 27.63 -15.72
N PRO A 135 -31.19 27.33 -16.32
CA PRO A 135 -30.36 26.21 -15.88
C PRO A 135 -29.93 26.34 -14.41
N TYR A 136 -29.60 27.54 -13.94
CA TYR A 136 -29.27 27.76 -12.53
C TYR A 136 -30.47 27.59 -11.60
N LYS A 137 -31.70 27.93 -12.01
CA LYS A 137 -32.93 27.63 -11.25
C LYS A 137 -33.13 26.12 -11.14
N GLU A 138 -32.92 25.37 -12.22
CA GLU A 138 -33.03 23.91 -12.25
C GLU A 138 -31.95 23.21 -11.41
N ASP A 139 -30.68 23.60 -11.56
CA ASP A 139 -29.58 23.00 -10.79
C ASP A 139 -29.70 23.31 -9.31
N ASN A 140 -30.14 24.51 -8.92
CA ASN A 140 -30.48 24.81 -7.52
C ASN A 140 -31.63 23.91 -7.01
N ALA A 141 -32.67 23.65 -7.82
CA ALA A 141 -33.74 22.74 -7.45
C ALA A 141 -33.23 21.29 -7.27
N ARG A 142 -32.34 20.81 -8.17
CA ARG A 142 -31.70 19.49 -8.07
C ARG A 142 -30.80 19.39 -6.84
N LEU A 143 -29.97 20.39 -6.57
CA LEU A 143 -29.10 20.45 -5.39
C LEU A 143 -29.91 20.46 -4.08
N VAL A 144 -31.02 21.20 -4.02
CA VAL A 144 -31.92 21.19 -2.85
C VAL A 144 -32.57 19.81 -2.66
N GLN A 145 -33.01 19.14 -3.73
CA GLN A 145 -33.52 17.77 -3.66
C GLN A 145 -32.46 16.79 -3.17
N GLU A 146 -31.23 16.90 -3.66
CA GLU A 146 -30.09 16.05 -3.28
C GLU A 146 -29.66 16.27 -1.83
N CYS A 147 -29.53 17.52 -1.38
CA CYS A 147 -29.29 17.87 0.03
C CYS A 147 -30.37 17.28 0.95
N ASN A 148 -31.65 17.42 0.57
CA ASN A 148 -32.76 16.84 1.33
C ASN A 148 -32.72 15.29 1.35
N ARG A 149 -32.31 14.66 0.24
CA ARG A 149 -32.15 13.20 0.14
C ARG A 149 -30.98 12.70 0.98
N LEU A 150 -29.85 13.40 0.97
CA LEU A 150 -28.66 13.08 1.77
C LEU A 150 -28.94 13.28 3.25
N HIS A 151 -29.62 14.37 3.64
CA HIS A 151 -30.05 14.62 5.01
C HIS A 151 -30.94 13.48 5.54
N LYS A 152 -31.92 13.01 4.76
CA LYS A 152 -32.75 11.84 5.09
C LYS A 152 -31.92 10.54 5.23
N LYS A 153 -30.95 10.29 4.33
CA LYS A 153 -30.05 9.13 4.45
C LYS A 153 -29.17 9.21 5.72
N LEU A 154 -28.69 10.40 6.09
CA LEU A 154 -27.88 10.62 7.27
C LEU A 154 -28.69 10.39 8.57
N ILE A 155 -29.93 10.88 8.63
CA ILE A 155 -30.86 10.58 9.73
C ILE A 155 -31.06 9.06 9.87
N ALA A 156 -31.43 8.38 8.78
CA ALA A 156 -31.65 6.93 8.82
C ALA A 156 -30.37 6.14 9.20
N GLN A 157 -29.18 6.59 8.80
CA GLN A 157 -27.92 5.99 9.27
C GLN A 157 -27.70 6.23 10.77
N LYS A 158 -27.95 7.44 11.27
CA LYS A 158 -27.86 7.75 12.70
C LYS A 158 -28.80 6.88 13.53
N ASP A 159 -30.06 6.74 13.12
CA ASP A 159 -31.06 5.91 13.82
C ASP A 159 -30.62 4.44 13.86
N ASN A 160 -30.15 3.89 12.73
CA ASN A 160 -29.59 2.52 12.66
C ASN A 160 -28.36 2.35 13.57
N HIS A 161 -27.49 3.36 13.68
CA HIS A 161 -26.33 3.33 14.58
C HIS A 161 -26.75 3.41 16.05
N GLU A 162 -27.76 4.20 16.39
CA GLU A 162 -28.33 4.25 17.74
C GLU A 162 -28.96 2.91 18.14
N ASP A 163 -29.69 2.25 17.24
CA ASP A 163 -30.28 0.94 17.49
C ASP A 163 -29.22 -0.17 17.62
N ALA A 164 -28.21 -0.18 16.76
CA ALA A 164 -27.05 -1.08 16.91
C ALA A 164 -26.31 -0.82 18.24
N GLN A 165 -26.20 0.44 18.69
CA GLN A 165 -25.60 0.77 19.99
C GLN A 165 -26.47 0.29 21.16
N LYS A 166 -27.80 0.35 21.06
CA LYS A 166 -28.73 -0.21 22.07
C LYS A 166 -28.59 -1.72 22.14
N GLU A 167 -28.52 -2.41 20.99
CA GLU A 167 -28.34 -3.87 20.92
C GLU A 167 -27.00 -4.32 21.51
N LEU A 168 -25.90 -3.63 21.18
CA LEU A 168 -24.58 -3.92 21.77
C LEU A 168 -24.56 -3.67 23.28
N LYS A 169 -25.20 -2.60 23.78
CA LYS A 169 -25.36 -2.35 25.23
C LYS A 169 -26.20 -3.42 25.92
N PHE A 170 -27.22 -3.96 25.24
CA PHE A 170 -28.01 -5.09 25.75
C PHE A 170 -27.17 -6.37 25.84
N LYS A 171 -26.45 -6.73 24.77
CA LYS A 171 -25.55 -7.89 24.73
C LYS A 171 -24.42 -7.81 25.75
N LEU A 172 -23.87 -6.60 25.97
CA LEU A 172 -22.88 -6.35 27.02
C LEU A 172 -23.46 -6.69 28.40
N ARG A 173 -24.62 -6.13 28.76
CA ARG A 173 -25.30 -6.41 30.05
C ARG A 173 -25.65 -7.88 30.23
N GLN A 174 -26.05 -8.56 29.15
CA GLN A 174 -26.28 -10.00 29.18
C GLN A 174 -24.98 -10.76 29.50
N SER A 175 -23.89 -10.46 28.79
CA SER A 175 -22.58 -11.09 29.03
C SER A 175 -22.00 -10.74 30.41
N GLU A 176 -22.27 -9.54 30.95
CA GLU A 176 -21.91 -9.15 32.32
C GLU A 176 -22.67 -10.00 33.34
N SER A 177 -23.98 -10.19 33.18
CA SER A 177 -24.80 -11.04 34.06
C SER A 177 -24.44 -12.53 33.97
N GLU A 178 -24.12 -13.03 32.77
CA GLU A 178 -23.60 -14.39 32.57
C GLU A 178 -22.22 -14.55 33.25
N LYS A 179 -21.35 -13.55 33.16
CA LYS A 179 -20.05 -13.52 33.87
C LYS A 179 -20.24 -13.54 35.38
N GLU A 180 -21.07 -12.66 35.95
CA GLU A 180 -21.38 -12.62 37.38
C GLU A 180 -21.90 -13.99 37.89
N SER A 181 -22.75 -14.64 37.09
CA SER A 181 -23.28 -15.99 37.40
C SER A 181 -22.18 -17.06 37.38
N LEU A 182 -21.24 -16.98 36.44
CA LEU A 182 -20.10 -17.91 36.37
C LEU A 182 -19.07 -17.66 37.48
N GLU A 183 -18.82 -16.41 37.85
CA GLU A 183 -17.97 -16.04 39.00
C GLU A 183 -18.59 -16.55 40.30
N PHE A 184 -19.91 -16.42 40.49
CA PHE A 184 -20.62 -17.01 41.63
C PHE A 184 -20.47 -18.54 41.69
N ASN A 185 -20.75 -19.25 40.58
CA ASN A 185 -20.62 -20.71 40.52
C ASN A 185 -19.17 -21.17 40.77
N THR A 186 -18.18 -20.42 40.28
CA THR A 186 -16.76 -20.70 40.53
C THR A 186 -16.40 -20.47 42.00
N GLY A 187 -16.96 -19.44 42.63
CA GLY A 187 -16.87 -19.21 44.08
C GLY A 187 -17.44 -20.38 44.89
N GLU A 188 -18.61 -20.88 44.53
CA GLU A 188 -19.24 -22.03 45.20
C GLU A 188 -18.40 -23.31 45.05
N LEU A 189 -17.91 -23.59 43.83
CA LEU A 189 -17.06 -24.76 43.56
C LEU A 189 -15.70 -24.67 44.28
N THR A 190 -15.10 -23.49 44.39
CA THR A 190 -13.81 -23.31 45.11
C THR A 190 -13.98 -23.45 46.62
N ALA A 191 -15.08 -22.94 47.22
CA ALA A 191 -15.42 -23.19 48.61
C ALA A 191 -15.62 -24.71 48.88
N ARG A 192 -16.33 -25.40 47.99
CA ARG A 192 -16.56 -26.85 48.08
C ARG A 192 -15.27 -27.67 47.93
N LEU A 193 -14.33 -27.24 47.09
CA LEU A 193 -13.00 -27.85 47.00
C LEU A 193 -12.22 -27.67 48.31
N ALA A 194 -12.22 -26.47 48.90
CA ALA A 194 -11.53 -26.22 50.17
C ALA A 194 -12.10 -27.08 51.33
N ASP A 195 -13.42 -27.31 51.37
CA ASP A 195 -14.02 -28.23 52.34
C ASP A 195 -13.59 -29.70 52.12
N VAL A 196 -13.51 -30.16 50.87
CA VAL A 196 -13.00 -31.50 50.53
C VAL A 196 -11.52 -31.64 50.86
N GLU A 197 -10.70 -30.62 50.59
CA GLU A 197 -9.28 -30.60 50.99
C GLU A 197 -9.13 -30.67 52.52
N LYS A 198 -9.96 -29.93 53.27
CA LYS A 198 -10.00 -29.96 54.73
C LYS A 198 -10.44 -31.34 55.27
N GLU A 199 -11.35 -32.03 54.60
CA GLU A 199 -11.64 -33.44 54.90
C GLU A 199 -10.48 -34.38 54.60
N CYS A 200 -9.83 -34.23 53.45
CA CYS A 200 -8.67 -35.03 53.06
C CYS A 200 -7.50 -34.83 54.05
N LEU A 201 -7.26 -33.60 54.52
CA LEU A 201 -6.28 -33.30 55.56
C LEU A 201 -6.62 -33.99 56.89
N LYS A 202 -7.88 -33.95 57.34
CA LYS A 202 -8.34 -34.70 58.53
C LYS A 202 -8.15 -36.21 58.37
N LYS A 203 -8.48 -36.76 57.20
CA LYS A 203 -8.32 -38.19 56.88
C LYS A 203 -6.82 -38.57 56.87
N ASN A 204 -5.94 -37.75 56.30
CA ASN A 204 -4.50 -37.96 56.30
C ASN A 204 -3.88 -37.83 57.71
N GLN A 205 -4.31 -36.86 58.52
CA GLN A 205 -3.95 -36.77 59.93
C GLN A 205 -4.35 -38.04 60.68
N ARG A 206 -5.57 -38.55 60.46
CA ARG A 206 -6.03 -39.81 61.06
C ARG A 206 -5.24 -41.03 60.60
N ILE A 207 -4.81 -41.08 59.33
CA ILE A 207 -3.91 -42.12 58.83
C ILE A 207 -2.55 -42.04 59.54
N HIS A 208 -1.96 -40.85 59.70
CA HIS A 208 -0.72 -40.66 60.44
C HIS A 208 -0.83 -40.99 61.93
N GLU A 209 -1.94 -40.68 62.59
CA GLU A 209 -2.22 -41.13 63.97
C GLU A 209 -2.21 -42.66 64.07
N LEU A 210 -2.89 -43.35 63.15
CA LEU A 210 -2.95 -44.81 63.12
C LEU A 210 -1.57 -45.42 62.79
N GLN A 211 -0.80 -44.83 61.88
CA GLN A 211 0.59 -45.22 61.60
C GLN A 211 1.50 -45.03 62.83
N ASN A 212 1.34 -43.94 63.59
CA ASN A 212 2.09 -43.68 64.82
C ASN A 212 1.71 -44.63 65.97
N VAL A 213 0.45 -45.11 66.00
CA VAL A 213 0.02 -46.20 66.91
C VAL A 213 0.67 -47.53 66.53
N ILE A 214 0.87 -47.79 65.24
CA ILE A 214 1.60 -48.97 64.75
C ILE A 214 3.10 -48.87 65.10
N LEU A 215 3.75 -47.71 64.87
CA LEU A 215 5.18 -47.52 65.16
C LEU A 215 5.56 -47.57 66.65
N LYS A 216 4.62 -47.31 67.58
CA LYS A 216 4.87 -47.36 69.03
C LYS A 216 4.80 -48.78 69.63
N ARG A 217 4.53 -49.81 68.82
CA ARG A 217 4.69 -51.21 69.22
C ARG A 217 5.91 -51.84 68.53
N HIS A 218 6.84 -52.32 69.38
CA HIS A 218 8.04 -53.13 69.09
C HIS A 218 9.34 -52.40 68.70
N PRO A 219 10.42 -52.54 69.51
CA PRO A 219 11.77 -52.15 69.13
C PRO A 219 12.56 -53.30 68.47
N HIS A 220 13.47 -52.93 67.56
CA HIS A 220 14.62 -53.69 67.03
C HIS A 220 14.47 -55.17 66.60
N ARG A 221 14.59 -55.43 65.29
CA ARG A 221 15.56 -56.43 64.79
C ARG A 221 15.93 -56.24 63.31
N ASN A 222 17.22 -56.34 62.99
CA ASN A 222 17.71 -56.56 61.62
C ASN A 222 17.58 -58.05 61.27
N LEU A 223 17.28 -58.41 60.00
CA LEU A 223 18.07 -59.36 59.20
C LEU A 223 17.55 -59.56 57.75
N THR A 224 18.53 -59.67 56.84
CA THR A 224 18.61 -60.44 55.58
C THR A 224 17.38 -61.14 54.95
N SER A 225 17.19 -60.85 53.65
CA SER A 225 17.03 -61.78 52.51
C SER A 225 16.04 -62.97 52.52
N SER A 226 15.24 -63.01 51.45
CA SER A 226 14.75 -64.21 50.72
C SER A 226 13.47 -64.95 51.14
N LYS A 227 12.52 -64.91 50.20
CA LYS A 227 11.71 -66.03 49.65
C LYS A 227 10.58 -66.68 50.49
N SER A 228 9.36 -66.55 49.93
CA SER A 228 8.35 -67.62 49.72
C SER A 228 7.07 -67.69 50.59
N THR A 229 6.01 -68.15 49.90
CA THR A 229 4.91 -69.04 50.39
C THR A 229 3.71 -68.48 51.18
N TRP A 230 2.65 -68.15 50.42
CA TRP A 230 1.27 -68.70 50.48
C TRP A 230 0.57 -69.11 51.80
N GLY A 231 -0.70 -68.67 51.93
CA GLY A 231 -1.79 -69.32 52.70
C GLY A 231 -2.21 -68.61 54.00
N GLY A 232 -3.49 -68.48 54.39
CA GLY A 232 -4.77 -68.85 53.75
C GLY A 232 -5.96 -68.83 54.76
N LYS A 233 -7.20 -69.12 54.28
CA LYS A 233 -8.52 -69.17 54.99
C LYS A 233 -9.23 -67.82 55.18
N GLY A 234 -10.57 -67.71 55.04
CA GLY A 234 -11.67 -68.60 54.60
C GLY A 234 -12.89 -67.71 54.23
N ASP A 235 -14.08 -68.15 53.82
CA ASP A 235 -14.71 -69.46 53.56
C ASP A 235 -15.94 -69.27 52.64
N SER A 236 -16.46 -70.36 52.03
CA SER A 236 -17.79 -70.47 51.37
C SER A 236 -18.06 -69.67 50.07
N ALA A 237 -18.79 -70.18 49.06
CA ALA A 237 -19.32 -71.52 48.78
C ALA A 237 -19.83 -71.65 47.31
N VAL A 238 -19.98 -72.89 46.79
CA VAL A 238 -20.93 -73.31 45.70
C VAL A 238 -20.67 -72.71 44.29
N THR A 239 -19.98 -73.42 43.37
CA THR A 239 -20.55 -74.24 42.24
C THR A 239 -21.67 -73.54 41.44
N PHE A 240 -21.76 -73.44 40.11
CA PHE A 240 -21.36 -74.27 38.95
C PHE A 240 -21.47 -73.35 37.68
N GLU A 241 -20.98 -73.61 36.47
CA GLU A 241 -20.25 -74.74 35.84
C GLU A 241 -19.37 -74.21 34.66
N SER A 242 -18.92 -75.08 33.74
CA SER A 242 -17.98 -74.84 32.65
C SER A 242 -18.59 -74.25 31.37
N LYS A 243 -17.86 -73.34 30.69
CA LYS A 243 -17.61 -73.46 29.23
C LYS A 243 -16.44 -72.61 28.73
N LEU A 244 -15.80 -73.14 27.69
CA LEU A 244 -14.55 -72.71 27.08
C LEU A 244 -14.58 -71.35 26.34
N LYS A 245 -13.35 -70.83 26.13
CA LYS A 245 -12.81 -70.03 25.01
C LYS A 245 -12.86 -68.49 25.06
N ALA A 246 -11.64 -67.94 24.96
CA ALA A 246 -11.24 -66.76 24.17
C ALA A 246 -11.87 -65.39 24.49
N SER A 247 -11.36 -64.70 25.51
CA SER A 247 -11.47 -63.23 25.60
C SER A 247 -10.40 -62.58 26.51
N THR A 248 -9.16 -62.49 26.06
CA THR A 248 -8.16 -61.53 26.60
C THR A 248 -7.68 -60.51 25.56
N SER A 249 -8.14 -60.63 24.31
CA SER A 249 -7.97 -59.61 23.26
C SER A 249 -9.16 -58.62 23.20
N LEU A 250 -10.33 -59.00 23.73
CA LEU A 250 -11.56 -58.23 23.56
C LEU A 250 -11.64 -56.97 24.44
N ASP A 251 -11.18 -56.98 25.69
CA ASP A 251 -11.31 -55.80 26.56
C ASP A 251 -10.42 -54.63 26.12
N SER A 252 -9.20 -54.90 25.66
CA SER A 252 -8.31 -53.86 25.11
C SER A 252 -8.88 -53.27 23.81
N THR A 253 -9.44 -54.13 22.93
CA THR A 253 -10.10 -53.68 21.70
C THR A 253 -11.42 -52.95 21.98
N VAL A 254 -12.21 -53.36 22.98
CA VAL A 254 -13.43 -52.65 23.41
C VAL A 254 -13.11 -51.29 24.03
N HIS A 255 -12.02 -51.16 24.79
CA HIS A 255 -11.57 -49.86 25.30
C HIS A 255 -11.11 -48.93 24.15
N LEU A 256 -10.30 -49.45 23.22
CA LEU A 256 -9.88 -48.72 22.03
C LEU A 256 -11.06 -48.33 21.13
N LEU A 257 -12.07 -49.19 20.98
CA LEU A 257 -13.31 -48.89 20.25
C LEU A 257 -14.14 -47.82 20.95
N LYS A 258 -14.32 -47.88 22.28
CA LYS A 258 -14.99 -46.81 23.05
C LYS A 258 -14.26 -45.47 22.94
N GLN A 259 -12.93 -45.48 22.94
CA GLN A 259 -12.12 -44.28 22.75
C GLN A 259 -12.21 -43.76 21.30
N ALA A 260 -12.21 -44.64 20.31
CA ALA A 260 -12.45 -44.30 18.90
C ALA A 260 -13.86 -43.72 18.70
N ASP A 261 -14.91 -44.31 19.28
CA ASP A 261 -16.28 -43.80 19.23
C ASP A 261 -16.42 -42.44 19.89
N SER A 262 -15.75 -42.23 21.04
CA SER A 262 -15.73 -40.94 21.74
C SER A 262 -15.05 -39.87 20.90
N ASN A 263 -13.89 -40.19 20.30
CA ASN A 263 -13.19 -39.30 19.37
C ASN A 263 -14.04 -39.03 18.11
N THR A 264 -14.71 -40.04 17.56
CA THR A 264 -15.56 -39.87 16.36
C THR A 264 -16.84 -39.08 16.70
N LYS A 265 -17.34 -39.13 17.94
CA LYS A 265 -18.41 -38.23 18.42
C LYS A 265 -17.90 -36.79 18.58
N ALA A 266 -16.71 -36.59 19.15
CA ALA A 266 -16.10 -35.26 19.29
C ALA A 266 -15.86 -34.62 17.90
N LEU A 267 -15.22 -35.35 16.98
CA LEU A 267 -15.00 -34.90 15.59
C LEU A 267 -16.31 -34.64 14.84
N ARG A 268 -17.38 -35.43 15.06
CA ARG A 268 -18.71 -35.13 14.51
C ARG A 268 -19.34 -33.86 15.11
N GLY A 269 -19.06 -33.56 16.38
CA GLY A 269 -19.43 -32.29 17.01
C GLY A 269 -18.70 -31.11 16.38
N GLU A 270 -17.38 -31.21 16.25
CA GLU A 270 -16.52 -30.20 15.64
C GLU A 270 -16.87 -29.96 14.17
N VAL A 271 -17.11 -31.00 13.37
CA VAL A 271 -17.62 -30.88 11.98
C VAL A 271 -18.96 -30.16 11.94
N LYS A 272 -19.87 -30.42 12.89
CA LYS A 272 -21.16 -29.74 12.96
C LYS A 272 -21.02 -28.26 13.35
N GLU A 273 -20.10 -27.93 14.26
CA GLU A 273 -19.79 -26.55 14.62
C GLU A 273 -19.12 -25.80 13.46
N LEU A 274 -18.16 -26.43 12.78
CA LEU A 274 -17.52 -25.88 11.59
C LEU A 274 -18.52 -25.67 10.45
N GLN A 275 -19.47 -26.58 10.24
CA GLN A 275 -20.56 -26.40 9.29
C GLN A 275 -21.43 -25.19 9.68
N GLN A 276 -21.88 -25.10 10.93
CA GLN A 276 -22.65 -23.94 11.39
C GLN A 276 -21.87 -22.62 11.28
N ARG A 277 -20.54 -22.65 11.45
CA ARG A 277 -19.67 -21.48 11.22
C ARG A 277 -19.52 -21.16 9.73
N LEU A 278 -19.53 -22.15 8.84
CA LEU A 278 -19.55 -21.95 7.39
C LEU A 278 -20.87 -21.32 6.94
N ASP A 279 -22.01 -21.90 7.33
CA ASP A 279 -23.36 -21.40 7.01
C ASP A 279 -23.53 -19.93 7.45
N ASN A 280 -23.04 -19.59 8.65
CA ASN A 280 -23.02 -18.21 9.15
C ASN A 280 -22.12 -17.26 8.34
N LYS A 281 -21.02 -17.76 7.76
CA LYS A 281 -20.12 -16.95 6.91
C LYS A 281 -20.73 -16.76 5.52
N GLU A 282 -21.36 -17.78 4.96
CA GLU A 282 -22.11 -17.69 3.70
C GLU A 282 -23.27 -16.69 3.81
N TYR A 283 -24.06 -16.75 4.88
CA TYR A 283 -25.10 -15.75 5.17
C TYR A 283 -24.56 -14.31 5.28
N VAL A 284 -23.37 -14.11 5.85
CA VAL A 284 -22.72 -12.79 5.88
C VAL A 284 -22.23 -12.36 4.50
N ILE A 285 -21.73 -13.28 3.68
CA ILE A 285 -21.30 -13.01 2.30
C ILE A 285 -22.50 -12.58 1.46
N ASP A 286 -23.64 -13.26 1.51
CA ASP A 286 -24.85 -12.90 0.77
C ASP A 286 -25.40 -11.53 1.19
N ASN A 287 -25.36 -11.22 2.48
CA ASN A 287 -25.70 -9.88 3.01
C ASN A 287 -24.72 -8.79 2.56
N LEU A 288 -23.46 -9.11 2.27
CA LEU A 288 -22.50 -8.18 1.69
C LEU A 288 -22.66 -8.05 0.17
N GLN A 289 -22.96 -9.13 -0.54
CA GLN A 289 -23.25 -9.12 -1.99
C GLN A 289 -24.50 -8.29 -2.30
N THR A 290 -25.59 -8.45 -1.54
CA THR A 290 -26.80 -7.62 -1.68
C THR A 290 -26.54 -6.14 -1.38
N LYS A 291 -25.69 -5.81 -0.39
CA LYS A 291 -25.22 -4.44 -0.12
C LYS A 291 -24.32 -3.89 -1.23
N LEU A 292 -23.48 -4.71 -1.86
CA LEU A 292 -22.68 -4.31 -3.01
C LEU A 292 -23.56 -4.07 -4.24
N ASN A 293 -24.52 -4.94 -4.52
CA ASN A 293 -25.45 -4.80 -5.63
C ASN A 293 -26.29 -3.52 -5.52
N THR A 294 -26.85 -3.23 -4.34
CA THR A 294 -27.59 -1.97 -4.10
C THR A 294 -26.70 -0.72 -4.23
N ARG A 295 -25.43 -0.78 -3.81
CA ARG A 295 -24.46 0.29 -4.07
C ARG A 295 -24.13 0.43 -5.55
N ASN A 296 -23.95 -0.66 -6.28
CA ASN A 296 -23.65 -0.65 -7.71
C ASN A 296 -24.84 -0.07 -8.51
N THR A 297 -26.09 -0.42 -8.18
CA THR A 297 -27.27 0.21 -8.81
C THR A 297 -27.37 1.71 -8.51
N GLU A 298 -26.98 2.15 -7.31
CA GLU A 298 -26.93 3.58 -6.96
C GLU A 298 -25.78 4.29 -7.70
N ILE A 299 -24.62 3.64 -7.88
CA ILE A 299 -23.52 4.16 -8.71
C ILE A 299 -23.99 4.32 -10.15
N THR A 300 -24.58 3.29 -10.77
CA THR A 300 -25.13 3.38 -12.14
C THR A 300 -26.15 4.50 -12.27
N ARG A 301 -27.05 4.67 -11.29
CA ARG A 301 -28.02 5.78 -11.27
C ARG A 301 -27.35 7.15 -11.14
N LEU A 302 -26.31 7.28 -10.32
CA LEU A 302 -25.54 8.52 -10.19
C LEU A 302 -24.76 8.83 -11.46
N THR A 303 -24.14 7.83 -12.09
CA THR A 303 -23.45 7.96 -13.39
C THR A 303 -24.41 8.43 -14.48
N SER A 304 -25.58 7.79 -14.63
CA SER A 304 -26.58 8.22 -15.64
C SER A 304 -27.14 9.63 -15.39
N LEU A 305 -27.12 10.12 -14.14
CA LEU A 305 -27.53 11.49 -13.81
C LEU A 305 -26.43 12.52 -14.06
N LEU A 306 -25.15 12.12 -14.02
CA LEU A 306 -24.01 12.97 -14.38
C LEU A 306 -23.82 13.09 -15.90
N GLU A 307 -24.36 12.14 -16.68
CA GLU A 307 -24.33 12.15 -18.15
C GLU A 307 -25.37 13.10 -18.80
N GLY A 308 -26.36 13.59 -18.04
CA GLY A 308 -27.43 14.48 -18.52
C GLY A 308 -27.06 15.97 -18.63
N GLY A 309 -25.79 16.34 -18.42
CA GLY A 309 -25.31 17.72 -18.50
C GLY A 309 -25.06 18.21 -19.93
N ARG A 310 -25.09 19.53 -20.14
CA ARG A 310 -24.69 20.15 -21.42
C ARG A 310 -23.22 19.78 -21.71
N PRO A 311 -22.87 19.23 -22.90
CA PRO A 311 -21.53 18.71 -23.14
C PRO A 311 -20.44 19.77 -22.92
N VAL A 312 -19.35 19.39 -22.26
CA VAL A 312 -18.22 20.30 -21.97
C VAL A 312 -17.68 20.96 -23.25
N ALA A 313 -17.73 20.26 -24.39
CA ALA A 313 -17.40 20.82 -25.70
C ALA A 313 -18.26 22.03 -26.11
N ALA A 314 -19.57 22.01 -25.81
CA ALA A 314 -20.47 23.14 -26.10
C ALA A 314 -20.24 24.32 -25.14
N VAL A 315 -19.93 24.03 -23.87
CA VAL A 315 -19.56 25.08 -22.89
C VAL A 315 -18.28 25.81 -23.32
N ILE A 316 -17.30 25.09 -23.88
CA ILE A 316 -16.04 25.70 -24.36
C ILE A 316 -16.26 26.55 -25.62
N GLN A 317 -17.18 26.17 -26.53
CA GLN A 317 -17.51 26.99 -27.71
C GLN A 317 -18.12 28.34 -27.32
N ASP A 318 -19.13 28.34 -26.44
CA ASP A 318 -19.84 29.56 -26.02
C ASP A 318 -18.93 30.60 -25.32
N HIS A 319 -17.81 30.18 -24.72
CA HIS A 319 -16.84 31.07 -24.04
C HIS A 319 -15.71 31.58 -24.96
N THR A 320 -15.75 31.30 -26.26
CA THR A 320 -14.73 31.77 -27.22
C THR A 320 -15.25 32.81 -28.23
N GLY A 321 -16.51 33.25 -28.07
CA GLY A 321 -17.13 34.26 -28.95
C GLY A 321 -16.60 35.68 -28.75
N ASP A 322 -16.45 36.13 -27.49
CA ASP A 322 -16.14 37.53 -27.18
C ASP A 322 -14.88 37.72 -26.31
N THR A 323 -13.87 38.34 -26.93
CA THR A 323 -12.83 39.20 -26.35
C THR A 323 -12.55 39.15 -24.83
N VAL A 324 -11.58 38.33 -24.38
CA VAL A 324 -10.49 38.79 -23.48
C VAL A 324 -9.20 38.02 -23.79
N THR A 325 -8.16 38.73 -24.24
CA THR A 325 -6.79 38.21 -24.31
C THR A 325 -6.16 38.14 -22.92
N HIS A 326 -6.11 36.96 -22.30
CA HIS A 326 -5.45 36.77 -21.00
C HIS A 326 -3.91 36.71 -21.16
N PRO A 327 -3.10 37.61 -20.56
CA PRO A 327 -1.67 37.77 -20.88
C PRO A 327 -0.69 36.66 -20.42
N THR A 328 -1.14 35.44 -20.17
CA THR A 328 -0.33 34.37 -19.51
C THR A 328 -0.01 33.16 -20.40
N CYS A 329 -0.47 33.15 -21.66
CA CYS A 329 -0.31 31.99 -22.56
C CYS A 329 0.69 32.21 -23.72
N ILE A 330 1.60 33.18 -23.60
CA ILE A 330 2.64 33.46 -24.62
C ILE A 330 3.86 32.53 -24.47
N GLN A 331 4.07 31.94 -23.28
CA GLN A 331 5.32 31.26 -22.92
C GLN A 331 5.47 29.80 -23.44
N SER A 332 4.61 29.34 -24.34
CA SER A 332 4.67 27.99 -24.93
C SER A 332 4.63 28.00 -26.47
N GLN A 333 5.22 29.04 -27.08
CA GLN A 333 5.60 29.04 -28.49
C GLN A 333 7.09 28.68 -28.66
N MET A 334 7.43 27.44 -28.33
CA MET A 334 8.65 26.82 -28.81
C MET A 334 8.38 25.33 -29.05
N PHE A 335 8.85 24.81 -30.19
CA PHE A 335 8.66 23.42 -30.62
C PHE A 335 7.26 23.01 -31.17
N CYS A 336 6.86 23.63 -32.29
CA CYS A 336 6.05 22.92 -33.29
C CYS A 336 6.70 23.10 -34.67
N THR A 337 7.24 22.02 -35.23
CA THR A 337 8.06 22.03 -36.45
C THR A 337 7.22 21.81 -37.72
N CYS A 338 6.10 22.52 -37.84
CA CYS A 338 5.32 22.58 -39.08
C CYS A 338 5.70 23.83 -39.89
N ASN A 339 6.78 23.73 -40.67
CA ASN A 339 7.05 24.69 -41.74
C ASN A 339 5.97 24.54 -42.83
N ASP A 340 5.16 25.57 -43.06
CA ASP A 340 5.03 26.22 -44.38
C ASP A 340 3.90 27.28 -44.41
N LYS A 341 4.33 28.55 -44.43
CA LYS A 341 3.61 29.76 -44.91
C LYS A 341 2.25 30.14 -44.26
N PRO A 342 1.81 31.42 -44.38
CA PRO A 342 0.92 32.00 -43.38
C PRO A 342 -0.57 31.93 -43.74
N ALA A 343 -1.37 31.29 -42.89
CA ALA A 343 -2.81 31.49 -42.82
C ALA A 343 -3.31 31.31 -41.38
N ALA A 344 -3.84 32.37 -40.77
CA ALA A 344 -4.26 32.38 -39.35
C ALA A 344 -5.38 31.38 -39.01
N ALA A 345 -6.07 30.82 -40.01
CA ALA A 345 -7.12 29.81 -39.82
C ALA A 345 -6.58 28.40 -39.45
N GLN A 346 -5.32 28.06 -39.77
CA GLN A 346 -4.84 26.67 -39.66
C GLN A 346 -4.17 26.34 -38.31
N ALA A 347 -3.74 27.35 -37.55
CA ALA A 347 -3.15 27.17 -36.22
C ALA A 347 -4.12 26.54 -35.21
N GLN A 348 -5.42 26.82 -35.34
CA GLN A 348 -6.46 26.32 -34.44
C GLN A 348 -6.79 24.85 -34.72
N GLY A 349 -6.82 24.45 -36.00
CA GLY A 349 -6.98 23.04 -36.40
C GLY A 349 -5.82 22.15 -35.94
N CYS A 350 -4.57 22.62 -36.11
CA CYS A 350 -3.38 21.86 -35.66
C CYS A 350 -3.35 21.65 -34.13
N ARG A 351 -3.80 22.65 -33.35
CA ARG A 351 -3.93 22.51 -31.89
C ARG A 351 -5.00 21.49 -31.50
N PHE A 352 -6.13 21.45 -32.20
CA PHE A 352 -7.21 20.50 -31.94
C PHE A 352 -6.77 19.06 -32.26
N THR A 353 -6.20 18.81 -33.45
CA THR A 353 -5.74 17.46 -33.85
C THR A 353 -4.61 16.93 -32.96
N CYS A 354 -3.70 17.80 -32.50
CA CYS A 354 -2.63 17.40 -31.59
C CYS A 354 -3.15 17.05 -30.18
N LEU A 355 -4.20 17.75 -29.70
CA LEU A 355 -4.89 17.43 -28.45
C LEU A 355 -5.74 16.15 -28.56
N GLU A 356 -6.44 15.93 -29.68
CA GLU A 356 -7.16 14.68 -29.95
C GLU A 356 -6.22 13.48 -30.03
N GLN A 357 -5.08 13.61 -30.71
CA GLN A 357 -4.05 12.55 -30.73
C GLN A 357 -3.52 12.26 -29.32
N ARG A 358 -3.28 13.30 -28.50
CA ARG A 358 -2.85 13.12 -27.10
C ARG A 358 -3.92 12.46 -26.25
N ASN A 359 -5.20 12.82 -26.39
CA ASN A 359 -6.31 12.14 -25.72
C ASN A 359 -6.45 10.68 -26.17
N SER A 360 -6.36 10.39 -27.47
CA SER A 360 -6.39 9.02 -27.99
C SER A 360 -5.22 8.18 -27.46
N GLN A 361 -4.03 8.75 -27.32
CA GLN A 361 -2.88 8.09 -26.69
C GLN A 361 -3.10 7.87 -25.19
N LEU A 362 -3.69 8.82 -24.47
CA LEU A 362 -4.02 8.69 -23.04
C LEU A 362 -5.11 7.64 -22.81
N GLU A 363 -6.14 7.58 -23.65
CA GLU A 363 -7.16 6.52 -23.62
C GLU A 363 -6.56 5.14 -23.87
N LYS A 364 -5.67 5.00 -24.86
CA LYS A 364 -4.97 3.73 -25.13
C LYS A 364 -4.13 3.30 -23.92
N LYS A 365 -3.38 4.22 -23.32
CA LYS A 365 -2.61 3.97 -22.08
C LYS A 365 -3.52 3.60 -20.90
N LEU A 366 -4.67 4.26 -20.74
CA LEU A 366 -5.64 3.96 -19.68
C LEU A 366 -6.24 2.56 -19.86
N LYS A 367 -6.68 2.21 -21.08
CA LYS A 367 -7.19 0.88 -21.45
C LYS A 367 -6.13 -0.21 -21.21
N GLU A 368 -4.86 0.06 -21.52
CA GLU A 368 -3.78 -0.88 -21.28
C GLU A 368 -3.43 -1.04 -19.79
N CYS A 369 -3.42 0.04 -19.00
CA CYS A 369 -3.28 -0.03 -17.54
C CYS A 369 -4.44 -0.82 -16.89
N LEU A 370 -5.68 -0.61 -17.33
CA LEU A 370 -6.84 -1.39 -16.88
C LEU A 370 -6.69 -2.88 -17.22
N ARG A 371 -6.19 -3.23 -18.41
CA ARG A 371 -5.90 -4.63 -18.75
C ARG A 371 -4.83 -5.23 -17.83
N ARG A 372 -3.71 -4.52 -17.63
CA ARG A 372 -2.63 -4.97 -16.72
C ARG A 372 -3.10 -5.12 -15.27
N GLN A 373 -4.01 -4.26 -14.80
CA GLN A 373 -4.66 -4.40 -13.49
C GLN A 373 -5.56 -5.64 -13.43
N HIS A 374 -6.34 -5.91 -14.49
CA HIS A 374 -7.15 -7.13 -14.58
C HIS A 374 -6.27 -8.40 -14.57
N ASP A 375 -5.18 -8.42 -15.34
CA ASP A 375 -4.24 -9.53 -15.39
C ASP A 375 -3.56 -9.77 -14.02
N ALA A 376 -3.14 -8.70 -13.34
CA ALA A 376 -2.59 -8.76 -11.99
C ALA A 376 -3.62 -9.25 -10.95
N MET A 377 -4.89 -8.83 -11.07
CA MET A 377 -5.98 -9.29 -10.20
C MET A 377 -6.30 -10.77 -10.43
N GLN A 378 -6.31 -11.26 -11.67
CA GLN A 378 -6.42 -12.70 -11.96
C GLN A 378 -5.23 -13.48 -11.39
N HIS A 379 -4.01 -12.94 -11.45
CA HIS A 379 -2.83 -13.57 -10.86
C HIS A 379 -2.94 -13.64 -9.33
N ALA A 380 -3.41 -12.58 -8.68
CA ALA A 380 -3.67 -12.54 -7.24
C ALA A 380 -4.75 -13.56 -6.81
N LEU A 381 -5.83 -13.70 -7.59
CA LEU A 381 -6.85 -14.74 -7.37
C LEU A 381 -6.25 -16.15 -7.45
N ARG A 382 -5.49 -16.47 -8.51
CA ARG A 382 -4.83 -17.78 -8.65
C ARG A 382 -3.81 -18.06 -7.55
N LEU A 383 -3.14 -17.04 -7.01
CA LEU A 383 -2.28 -17.17 -5.83
C LEU A 383 -3.09 -17.40 -4.56
N SER A 384 -4.23 -16.73 -4.39
CA SER A 384 -5.14 -16.94 -3.25
C SER A 384 -5.69 -18.37 -3.25
N ASP A 385 -6.12 -18.90 -4.40
CA ASP A 385 -6.57 -20.28 -4.54
C ASP A 385 -5.45 -21.29 -4.22
N LYS A 386 -4.22 -21.04 -4.71
CA LYS A 386 -3.05 -21.87 -4.36
C LYS A 386 -2.73 -21.82 -2.87
N ASN A 387 -2.78 -20.65 -2.24
CA ASN A 387 -2.57 -20.50 -0.80
C ASN A 387 -3.65 -21.24 -0.01
N LYS A 388 -4.91 -21.17 -0.43
CA LYS A 388 -6.02 -21.92 0.17
C LYS A 388 -5.83 -23.44 0.05
N MET A 389 -5.32 -23.92 -1.09
CA MET A 389 -4.95 -25.33 -1.27
C MET A 389 -3.74 -25.75 -0.42
N LEU A 390 -2.76 -24.85 -0.23
CA LEU A 390 -1.62 -25.07 0.67
C LEU A 390 -2.04 -25.06 2.15
N GLU A 391 -2.95 -24.19 2.57
CA GLU A 391 -3.54 -24.21 3.91
C GLU A 391 -4.28 -25.52 4.19
N VAL A 392 -5.07 -26.01 3.23
CA VAL A 392 -5.75 -27.31 3.36
C VAL A 392 -4.74 -28.45 3.48
N ARG A 393 -3.65 -28.40 2.71
CA ARG A 393 -2.53 -29.37 2.82
C ARG A 393 -1.83 -29.28 4.17
N LEU A 394 -1.46 -28.09 4.64
CA LEU A 394 -0.83 -27.89 5.95
C LEU A 394 -1.72 -28.40 7.08
N LYS A 395 -3.02 -28.05 7.08
CA LYS A 395 -3.99 -28.58 8.05
C LYS A 395 -4.10 -30.10 7.99
N SER A 396 -4.01 -30.72 6.81
CA SER A 396 -3.99 -32.19 6.68
C SER A 396 -2.69 -32.84 7.19
N VAL A 397 -1.56 -32.12 7.15
CA VAL A 397 -0.27 -32.56 7.71
C VAL A 397 -0.25 -32.37 9.23
N GLU A 398 -0.77 -31.26 9.76
CA GLU A 398 -0.95 -31.01 11.20
C GLU A 398 -1.90 -32.02 11.86
N GLN A 399 -2.91 -32.50 11.12
CA GLN A 399 -3.81 -33.57 11.58
C GLN A 399 -3.19 -34.98 11.49
N SER A 400 -2.00 -35.14 10.90
CA SER A 400 -1.28 -36.42 10.89
C SER A 400 -0.52 -36.63 12.21
N LYS A 401 -0.74 -37.79 12.85
CA LYS A 401 -0.32 -38.08 14.24
C LYS A 401 1.18 -38.33 14.44
N ASP A 402 2.01 -38.00 13.45
CA ASP A 402 3.43 -38.34 13.44
C ASP A 402 4.32 -37.20 14.01
N SER A 403 3.80 -35.96 14.03
CA SER A 403 4.47 -34.79 14.64
C SER A 403 4.68 -34.93 16.16
N GLU A 404 3.66 -35.38 16.91
CA GLU A 404 3.76 -35.56 18.37
C GLU A 404 4.74 -36.68 18.77
N LYS A 405 4.97 -37.68 17.91
CA LYS A 405 5.97 -38.73 18.15
C LYS A 405 7.37 -38.19 17.93
N ALA A 406 7.61 -37.54 16.79
CA ALA A 406 8.89 -36.92 16.49
C ALA A 406 9.32 -35.90 17.56
N SER A 407 8.37 -35.14 18.13
CA SER A 407 8.63 -34.24 19.26
C SER A 407 9.06 -34.97 20.54
N LYS A 408 8.38 -36.06 20.91
CA LYS A 408 8.73 -36.87 22.08
C LYS A 408 10.08 -37.56 21.90
N ASP A 409 10.31 -38.18 20.75
CA ASP A 409 11.57 -38.85 20.40
C ASP A 409 12.74 -37.85 20.38
N MET A 410 12.51 -36.61 19.90
CA MET A 410 13.49 -35.52 19.99
C MET A 410 13.81 -35.18 21.46
N THR A 411 12.81 -35.00 22.33
CA THR A 411 13.08 -34.73 23.75
C THR A 411 13.81 -35.88 24.46
N GLU A 412 13.51 -37.13 24.10
CA GLU A 412 14.20 -38.30 24.65
C GLU A 412 15.65 -38.38 24.17
N LEU A 413 15.90 -38.13 22.88
CA LEU A 413 17.25 -38.01 22.32
C LEU A 413 18.02 -36.85 22.94
N GLN A 414 17.38 -35.70 23.20
CA GLN A 414 18.03 -34.52 23.79
C GLN A 414 18.40 -34.73 25.27
N ASN A 415 17.57 -35.48 26.01
CA ASN A 415 17.91 -35.97 27.35
C ASN A 415 19.06 -37.00 27.30
N LYS A 416 19.06 -37.90 26.31
CA LYS A 416 20.11 -38.90 26.12
C LYS A 416 21.45 -38.27 25.76
N ILE A 417 21.44 -37.29 24.84
CA ILE A 417 22.60 -36.45 24.51
C ILE A 417 23.11 -35.75 25.77
N SER A 418 22.23 -35.10 26.54
CA SER A 418 22.62 -34.42 27.80
C SER A 418 23.26 -35.38 28.81
N SER A 419 22.79 -36.63 28.90
CA SER A 419 23.39 -37.67 29.77
C SER A 419 24.75 -38.15 29.25
N LEU A 420 24.91 -38.30 27.93
CA LEU A 420 26.17 -38.67 27.29
C LEU A 420 27.20 -37.53 27.36
N THR A 421 26.78 -36.27 27.23
CA THR A 421 27.66 -35.10 27.41
C THR A 421 28.20 -35.05 28.83
N LYS A 422 27.37 -35.28 29.86
CA LYS A 422 27.85 -35.41 31.25
C LYS A 422 28.83 -36.57 31.41
N LEU A 423 28.52 -37.74 30.87
CA LEU A 423 29.42 -38.90 30.93
C LEU A 423 30.77 -38.64 30.21
N ILE A 424 30.75 -37.92 29.09
CA ILE A 424 31.97 -37.48 28.38
C ILE A 424 32.75 -36.45 29.20
N GLU A 425 32.07 -35.52 29.90
CA GLU A 425 32.69 -34.54 30.78
C GLU A 425 33.39 -35.21 31.98
N ASP A 426 32.76 -36.23 32.56
CA ASP A 426 33.30 -36.99 33.68
C ASP A 426 34.44 -37.92 33.22
N LEU A 427 34.30 -38.61 32.08
CA LEU A 427 35.38 -39.38 31.45
C LEU A 427 36.55 -38.51 30.96
N ARG A 428 36.31 -37.22 30.65
CA ARG A 428 37.37 -36.24 30.37
C ARG A 428 38.12 -35.86 31.63
N LYS A 429 37.43 -35.57 32.73
CA LYS A 429 38.07 -35.33 34.04
C LYS A 429 38.84 -36.56 34.51
N GLU A 430 38.31 -37.76 34.29
CA GLU A 430 38.99 -39.00 34.63
C GLU A 430 40.20 -39.26 33.72
N ASN A 431 40.11 -39.03 32.41
CA ASN A 431 41.29 -39.04 31.52
C ASN A 431 42.34 -38.00 31.93
N GLN A 432 41.92 -36.80 32.33
CA GLN A 432 42.84 -35.73 32.72
C GLN A 432 43.53 -36.04 34.06
N ASN A 433 42.86 -36.77 34.96
CA ASN A 433 43.46 -37.36 36.16
C ASN A 433 44.42 -38.52 35.83
N GLN A 434 44.06 -39.40 34.88
CA GLN A 434 44.92 -40.50 34.42
C GLN A 434 46.16 -39.99 33.67
N GLN A 435 46.03 -38.92 32.87
CA GLN A 435 47.12 -38.29 32.13
C GLN A 435 48.16 -37.62 33.05
N ASN A 436 47.75 -37.18 34.24
CA ASN A 436 48.66 -36.70 35.29
C ASN A 436 49.40 -37.83 36.04
N GLN A 437 48.98 -39.10 35.91
CA GLN A 437 49.66 -40.25 36.51
C GLN A 437 50.42 -41.12 35.48
N GLY A 438 50.06 -41.03 34.20
CA GLY A 438 50.57 -41.87 33.10
C GLY A 438 51.89 -41.41 32.44
N ARG A 439 52.89 -40.93 33.19
CA ARG A 439 54.22 -40.57 32.64
C ARG A 439 55.30 -41.64 32.88
N TYR A 440 54.95 -42.92 32.83
CA TYR A 440 55.94 -44.01 32.85
C TYR A 440 55.58 -45.18 31.93
N THR A 441 56.64 -45.73 31.33
CA THR A 441 56.72 -46.93 30.47
C THR A 441 56.25 -46.81 29.01
N SER A 442 57.08 -47.39 28.14
CA SER A 442 56.98 -47.44 26.69
C SER A 442 56.74 -48.90 26.28
N THR A 443 56.00 -49.16 25.20
CA THR A 443 56.57 -49.81 23.98
C THR A 443 55.53 -50.24 22.92
N LYS A 444 55.95 -50.10 21.66
CA LYS A 444 55.69 -51.00 20.50
C LYS A 444 54.25 -51.13 19.95
N THR A 445 53.90 -50.36 18.91
CA THR A 445 54.09 -50.69 17.47
C THR A 445 53.22 -51.82 16.91
N LYS A 446 52.04 -51.46 16.35
CA LYS A 446 51.48 -52.07 15.11
C LYS A 446 50.30 -51.28 14.49
N THR A 447 50.34 -49.96 14.55
CA THR A 447 49.24 -49.05 14.12
C THR A 447 49.78 -47.76 13.48
N SER A 448 50.79 -47.83 12.61
CA SER A 448 51.50 -46.65 12.06
C SER A 448 51.05 -46.15 10.68
N PHE A 449 50.19 -46.88 9.96
CA PHE A 449 49.79 -46.50 8.58
C PHE A 449 48.41 -45.84 8.48
N THR A 450 47.47 -46.22 9.34
CA THR A 450 46.13 -45.60 9.41
C THR A 450 46.13 -44.31 10.24
N THR A 451 46.92 -44.28 11.31
CA THR A 451 47.16 -43.08 12.15
C THR A 451 47.80 -41.96 11.35
N SER A 452 48.89 -42.20 10.62
CA SER A 452 49.58 -41.13 9.88
C SER A 452 48.72 -40.45 8.80
N LYS A 453 47.72 -41.13 8.24
CA LYS A 453 46.73 -40.50 7.34
C LYS A 453 45.70 -39.66 8.12
N SER A 454 45.13 -40.22 9.20
CA SER A 454 44.20 -39.51 10.08
C SER A 454 44.85 -38.32 10.80
N GLU A 455 46.14 -38.41 11.15
CA GLU A 455 46.93 -37.34 11.75
C GLU A 455 47.22 -36.24 10.74
N ARG A 456 47.55 -36.57 9.48
CA ARG A 456 47.69 -35.58 8.40
C ARG A 456 46.38 -34.86 8.12
N GLU A 457 45.25 -35.58 8.03
CA GLU A 457 43.93 -34.96 7.85
C GLU A 457 43.56 -34.11 9.09
N SER A 458 43.91 -34.53 10.30
CA SER A 458 43.70 -33.76 11.53
C SER A 458 44.62 -32.53 11.64
N VAL A 459 45.85 -32.58 11.11
CA VAL A 459 46.76 -31.42 10.98
C VAL A 459 46.25 -30.45 9.92
N GLN A 460 45.86 -30.92 8.74
CA GLN A 460 45.29 -30.08 7.68
C GLN A 460 43.97 -29.42 8.09
N LEU A 461 43.14 -30.10 8.89
CA LEU A 461 41.94 -29.48 9.47
C LEU A 461 42.30 -28.47 10.56
N ARG A 462 43.36 -28.69 11.34
CA ARG A 462 43.87 -27.68 12.30
C ARG A 462 44.44 -26.45 11.60
N GLU A 463 45.25 -26.62 10.55
CA GLU A 463 45.78 -25.53 9.73
C GLU A 463 44.63 -24.72 9.12
N LYS A 464 43.66 -25.36 8.47
CA LYS A 464 42.48 -24.68 7.93
C LYS A 464 41.65 -23.96 9.00
N VAL A 465 41.49 -24.54 10.19
CA VAL A 465 40.81 -23.88 11.31
C VAL A 465 41.61 -22.66 11.79
N GLU A 466 42.94 -22.69 11.77
CA GLU A 466 43.76 -21.53 12.11
C GLU A 466 43.72 -20.46 11.01
N ASP A 467 43.77 -20.85 9.73
CA ASP A 467 43.57 -19.95 8.58
C ASP A 467 42.19 -19.26 8.66
N TYR A 468 41.14 -19.99 9.01
CA TYR A 468 39.80 -19.42 9.20
C TYR A 468 39.73 -18.47 10.40
N LYS A 469 40.45 -18.71 11.51
CA LYS A 469 40.54 -17.74 12.62
C LYS A 469 41.32 -16.48 12.24
N ILE A 470 42.38 -16.61 11.44
CA ILE A 470 43.14 -15.47 10.94
C ILE A 470 42.22 -14.64 10.02
N LEU A 471 41.51 -15.29 9.10
CA LEU A 471 40.53 -14.62 8.24
C LEU A 471 39.36 -13.99 9.02
N GLU A 472 38.85 -14.67 10.06
CA GLU A 472 37.82 -14.14 10.96
C GLU A 472 38.33 -12.90 11.70
N LYS A 473 39.56 -12.93 12.20
CA LYS A 473 40.21 -11.79 12.87
C LYS A 473 40.47 -10.62 11.92
N ASP A 474 40.87 -10.89 10.68
CA ASP A 474 41.10 -9.86 9.66
C ASP A 474 39.77 -9.24 9.21
N LEU A 475 38.72 -10.05 9.00
CA LEU A 475 37.36 -9.57 8.72
C LEU A 475 36.77 -8.77 9.88
N MET A 476 36.95 -9.21 11.12
CA MET A 476 36.57 -8.45 12.31
C MET A 476 37.31 -7.11 12.36
N SER A 477 38.63 -7.10 12.10
CA SER A 477 39.45 -5.88 12.07
C SER A 477 39.01 -4.91 10.98
N GLU A 478 38.56 -5.42 9.83
CA GLU A 478 38.02 -4.62 8.72
C GLU A 478 36.60 -4.09 9.01
N ILE A 479 35.74 -4.87 9.67
CA ILE A 479 34.44 -4.40 10.18
C ILE A 479 34.67 -3.26 11.18
N ASP A 480 35.55 -3.46 12.16
CA ASP A 480 36.00 -2.47 13.13
C ASP A 480 36.56 -1.19 12.46
N ARG A 481 37.27 -1.32 11.33
CA ARG A 481 37.79 -0.20 10.55
C ARG A 481 36.67 0.56 9.86
N LEU A 482 35.74 -0.16 9.21
CA LEU A 482 34.59 0.40 8.53
C LEU A 482 33.59 1.06 9.50
N GLU A 483 33.41 0.54 10.71
CA GLU A 483 32.61 1.19 11.75
C GLU A 483 33.23 2.50 12.25
N ARG A 484 34.57 2.56 12.37
CA ARG A 484 35.29 3.81 12.67
C ARG A 484 35.17 4.82 11.53
N GLU A 485 35.26 4.41 10.27
CA GLU A 485 35.03 5.31 9.12
C GLU A 485 33.57 5.78 9.04
N ASN A 486 32.60 4.89 9.30
CA ASN A 486 31.18 5.21 9.28
C ASN A 486 30.80 6.19 10.40
N THR A 487 31.39 6.05 11.59
CA THR A 487 31.21 7.00 12.70
C THR A 487 31.87 8.36 12.41
N LEU A 488 33.09 8.38 11.84
CA LEU A 488 33.73 9.62 11.39
C LEU A 488 32.93 10.35 10.30
N GLN A 489 32.41 9.61 9.32
CA GLN A 489 31.52 10.17 8.28
C GLN A 489 30.23 10.73 8.87
N LYS A 490 29.60 10.03 9.82
CA LYS A 490 28.43 10.54 10.56
C LYS A 490 28.75 11.83 11.30
N THR A 491 29.87 11.90 12.03
CA THR A 491 30.26 13.15 12.72
C THR A 491 30.50 14.29 11.75
N TYR A 492 31.14 14.03 10.61
CA TYR A 492 31.38 15.04 9.57
C TYR A 492 30.07 15.53 8.92
N ILE A 493 29.12 14.63 8.65
CA ILE A 493 27.78 14.99 8.18
C ILE A 493 27.08 15.88 9.23
N THR A 494 27.07 15.50 10.51
CA THR A 494 26.44 16.33 11.55
C THR A 494 27.11 17.69 11.73
N GLU A 495 28.43 17.80 11.50
CA GLU A 495 29.15 19.08 11.53
C GLU A 495 28.80 19.96 10.32
N LEU A 496 28.63 19.37 9.14
CA LEU A 496 28.14 20.06 7.95
C LEU A 496 26.68 20.51 8.09
N GLU A 497 25.80 19.67 8.64
CA GLU A 497 24.41 20.01 8.95
C GLU A 497 24.32 21.16 9.95
N TYR A 498 25.14 21.14 11.01
CA TYR A 498 25.23 22.23 11.98
C TYR A 498 25.72 23.55 11.33
N LYS A 499 26.76 23.49 10.49
CA LYS A 499 27.25 24.66 9.73
C LYS A 499 26.19 25.20 8.77
N LEU A 500 25.44 24.32 8.09
CA LEU A 500 24.37 24.70 7.18
C LEU A 500 23.20 25.39 7.93
N LEU A 501 22.81 24.86 9.09
CA LEU A 501 21.85 25.51 10.00
C LEU A 501 22.33 26.91 10.44
N GLN A 502 23.61 27.04 10.79
CA GLN A 502 24.18 28.32 11.19
C GLN A 502 24.20 29.35 10.04
N CYS A 503 24.48 28.90 8.81
CA CYS A 503 24.36 29.72 7.60
C CYS A 503 22.91 30.10 7.27
N LEU A 504 21.94 29.20 7.46
CA LEU A 504 20.52 29.48 7.24
C LEU A 504 19.98 30.52 8.24
N ASN A 505 20.31 30.39 9.52
CA ASN A 505 19.96 31.39 10.53
C ASN A 505 20.57 32.77 10.20
N SER A 506 21.84 32.80 9.80
CA SER A 506 22.53 34.02 9.37
C SER A 506 21.90 34.65 8.12
N LYS A 507 21.39 33.82 7.19
CA LYS A 507 20.65 34.27 6.01
C LYS A 507 19.28 34.85 6.37
N GLU A 508 18.53 34.21 7.28
CA GLU A 508 17.27 34.75 7.78
C GLU A 508 17.47 36.10 8.49
N ASP A 509 18.51 36.24 9.29
CA ASP A 509 18.83 37.50 9.96
C ASP A 509 19.25 38.60 8.96
N LEU A 510 19.97 38.26 7.88
CA LEU A 510 20.20 39.18 6.76
C LEU A 510 18.89 39.57 6.05
N GLU A 511 18.01 38.61 5.75
CA GLU A 511 16.73 38.89 5.10
C GLU A 511 15.80 39.75 5.99
N ARG A 512 15.82 39.55 7.31
CA ARG A 512 15.15 40.42 8.29
C ARG A 512 15.76 41.84 8.27
N ALA A 513 17.09 41.96 8.28
CA ALA A 513 17.78 43.24 8.21
C ALA A 513 17.51 44.02 6.90
N VAL A 514 17.45 43.32 5.76
CA VAL A 514 17.06 43.92 4.47
C VAL A 514 15.59 44.39 4.51
N LYS A 515 14.66 43.57 5.02
CA LYS A 515 13.25 43.96 5.18
C LYS A 515 13.07 45.19 6.09
N VAL A 516 13.85 45.31 7.16
CA VAL A 516 13.88 46.51 8.03
C VAL A 516 14.44 47.72 7.29
N LYS A 517 15.53 47.56 6.52
CA LYS A 517 16.12 48.63 5.70
C LYS A 517 15.17 49.12 4.59
N ASP A 518 14.38 48.22 4.01
CA ASP A 518 13.37 48.53 3.00
C ASP A 518 12.05 49.07 3.58
N ALA A 519 11.78 48.86 4.89
CA ALA A 519 10.73 49.57 5.61
C ALA A 519 11.16 51.02 5.89
N LEU A 520 12.35 51.22 6.46
CA LEU A 520 12.91 52.56 6.71
C LEU A 520 13.08 53.39 5.42
N ARG A 521 13.34 52.76 4.27
CA ARG A 521 13.36 53.43 2.96
C ARG A 521 11.97 53.84 2.42
N ARG A 522 10.89 53.26 2.93
CA ARG A 522 9.51 53.68 2.59
C ARG A 522 9.07 54.82 3.49
N ASP A 523 9.34 54.74 4.80
CA ASP A 523 9.03 55.81 5.75
C ASP A 523 9.78 57.13 5.41
N ALA A 524 11.03 57.02 4.95
CA ALA A 524 11.83 58.16 4.49
C ALA A 524 11.36 58.83 3.18
N LYS A 525 10.23 58.41 2.59
CA LYS A 525 9.69 58.96 1.34
C LYS A 525 8.40 59.78 1.48
N GLU A 526 7.82 59.86 2.68
CA GLU A 526 6.60 60.66 2.93
C GLU A 526 6.83 61.96 3.71
N GLN A 527 8.07 62.25 4.15
CA GLN A 527 8.43 63.57 4.69
C GLN A 527 9.59 64.20 3.91
N GLY A 528 9.32 65.34 3.29
CA GLY A 528 10.32 66.10 2.53
C GLY A 528 11.07 67.12 3.38
N GLY A 529 12.34 67.36 3.01
CA GLY A 529 13.09 68.55 3.42
C GLY A 529 14.01 68.36 4.64
N GLY A 530 15.32 68.41 4.40
CA GLY A 530 16.33 68.45 5.47
C GLY A 530 17.69 67.96 4.99
N GLY A 531 18.59 68.88 4.65
CA GLY A 531 19.98 68.54 4.33
C GLY A 531 20.76 68.15 5.58
N GLY A 532 21.54 67.08 5.51
CA GLY A 532 22.41 66.63 6.59
C GLY A 532 23.51 65.71 6.08
N THR A 533 24.73 66.23 5.96
CA THR A 533 25.93 65.42 5.68
C THR A 533 26.22 64.47 6.83
N VAL A 534 26.23 63.17 6.57
CA VAL A 534 26.76 62.15 7.49
C VAL A 534 27.81 61.32 6.77
N THR A 535 28.94 61.13 7.45
CA THR A 535 30.22 60.68 6.88
C THR A 535 30.39 59.15 6.85
N SER A 536 30.97 58.66 5.75
CA SER A 536 31.96 57.56 5.70
C SER A 536 31.71 56.31 6.57
N THR A 537 31.18 55.23 5.96
CA THR A 537 31.46 53.83 6.40
C THR A 537 31.12 52.74 5.35
N THR A 538 31.02 53.08 4.06
CA THR A 538 30.54 52.15 3.00
C THR A 538 31.61 51.33 2.28
N CYS A 539 32.91 51.61 2.49
CA CYS A 539 34.02 51.00 1.75
C CYS A 539 34.18 49.49 2.02
N ASP A 540 34.08 49.06 3.28
CA ASP A 540 34.43 47.70 3.70
C ASP A 540 33.39 46.65 3.29
N THR A 541 32.13 47.07 3.14
CA THR A 541 31.05 46.17 2.69
C THR A 541 31.15 45.83 1.22
N GLU A 542 31.53 46.77 0.36
CA GLU A 542 31.66 46.54 -1.09
C GLU A 542 32.82 45.59 -1.39
N HIS A 543 33.97 45.76 -0.73
CA HIS A 543 35.10 44.85 -0.85
C HIS A 543 34.78 43.42 -0.37
N ARG A 544 33.95 43.26 0.66
CA ARG A 544 33.46 41.94 1.10
C ARG A 544 32.50 41.30 0.10
N PHE A 545 31.59 42.06 -0.50
CA PHE A 545 30.71 41.55 -1.56
C PHE A 545 31.51 41.11 -2.81
N GLU A 546 32.48 41.90 -3.22
CA GLU A 546 33.41 41.61 -4.32
C GLU A 546 34.22 40.32 -4.06
N GLY A 547 34.66 40.10 -2.81
CA GLY A 547 35.33 38.86 -2.39
C GLY A 547 34.41 37.63 -2.44
N LEU A 548 33.20 37.73 -1.89
CA LEU A 548 32.22 36.63 -1.88
C LEU A 548 31.74 36.23 -3.29
N ILE A 549 31.67 37.19 -4.22
CA ILE A 549 31.38 36.92 -5.64
C ILE A 549 32.52 36.10 -6.27
N LYS A 550 33.78 36.44 -5.98
CA LYS A 550 34.96 35.71 -6.46
C LYS A 550 35.07 34.31 -5.84
N GLU A 551 34.73 34.15 -4.56
CA GLU A 551 34.64 32.83 -3.91
C GLU A 551 33.53 31.96 -4.52
N ARG A 552 32.33 32.50 -4.72
CA ARG A 552 31.22 31.80 -5.41
C ARG A 552 31.68 31.31 -6.78
N ASP A 553 32.30 32.18 -7.58
CA ASP A 553 32.73 31.85 -8.94
C ASP A 553 33.92 30.87 -8.97
N HIS A 554 34.74 30.84 -7.93
CA HIS A 554 35.77 29.82 -7.72
C HIS A 554 35.15 28.46 -7.41
N TYR A 555 34.27 28.36 -6.41
CA TYR A 555 33.61 27.10 -6.06
C TYR A 555 32.69 26.58 -7.18
N GLN A 556 32.07 27.46 -7.96
CA GLN A 556 31.25 27.06 -9.10
C GLN A 556 32.09 26.52 -10.28
N LYS A 557 33.35 26.97 -10.44
CA LYS A 557 34.33 26.38 -11.37
C LYS A 557 34.90 25.06 -10.87
N GLU A 558 35.26 24.97 -9.58
CA GLU A 558 35.68 23.70 -8.96
C GLU A 558 34.58 22.63 -9.07
N TYR A 559 33.32 22.99 -8.80
CA TYR A 559 32.19 22.10 -8.97
C TYR A 559 32.03 21.62 -10.43
N ALA A 560 32.12 22.52 -11.41
CA ALA A 560 32.09 22.14 -12.83
C ALA A 560 33.25 21.21 -13.22
N PHE A 561 34.47 21.48 -12.72
CA PHE A 561 35.66 20.64 -12.96
C PHE A 561 35.55 19.24 -12.32
N ILE A 562 34.95 19.15 -11.13
CA ILE A 562 34.66 17.87 -10.46
C ILE A 562 33.58 17.09 -11.21
N VAL A 563 32.53 17.77 -11.71
CA VAL A 563 31.48 17.14 -12.53
C VAL A 563 32.03 16.61 -13.87
N ASP A 564 32.86 17.39 -14.57
CA ASP A 564 33.55 16.93 -15.79
C ASP A 564 34.45 15.70 -15.49
N LYS A 565 35.21 15.72 -14.40
CA LYS A 565 36.03 14.56 -13.99
C LYS A 565 35.19 13.33 -13.62
N LEU A 566 34.03 13.51 -12.99
CA LEU A 566 33.13 12.40 -12.64
C LEU A 566 32.43 11.80 -13.87
N THR A 567 32.09 12.62 -14.87
CA THR A 567 31.50 12.14 -16.14
C THR A 567 32.52 11.43 -17.04
N ALA A 568 33.81 11.65 -16.84
CA ALA A 568 34.90 11.00 -17.59
C ALA A 568 35.30 9.60 -17.08
N ILE A 569 34.72 9.09 -15.99
CA ILE A 569 35.09 7.79 -15.39
C ILE A 569 34.14 6.67 -15.88
N PRO A 570 34.61 5.69 -16.68
CA PRO A 570 33.77 4.61 -17.18
C PRO A 570 33.58 3.50 -16.13
N LEU A 571 32.61 3.66 -15.23
CA LEU A 571 32.26 2.65 -14.23
C LEU A 571 31.16 1.70 -14.73
N ARG A 572 31.54 0.44 -14.98
CA ARG A 572 30.59 -0.68 -15.17
C ARG A 572 29.85 -0.97 -13.87
N THR A 573 28.63 -0.45 -13.71
CA THR A 573 27.67 -0.96 -12.72
C THR A 573 26.27 -1.09 -13.33
N HIS A 574 25.75 -2.32 -13.36
CA HIS A 574 24.37 -2.58 -13.76
C HIS A 574 23.42 -2.19 -12.62
N THR A 575 22.75 -1.04 -12.72
CA THR A 575 21.41 -0.85 -12.14
C THR A 575 20.62 0.18 -12.94
N VAL A 576 19.43 -0.21 -13.38
CA VAL A 576 18.54 0.65 -14.17
C VAL A 576 17.53 1.32 -13.25
N SER A 577 17.52 2.66 -13.21
CA SER A 577 16.30 3.48 -13.32
C SER A 577 16.66 4.93 -13.59
N ARG A 578 15.88 5.58 -14.46
CA ARG A 578 16.30 6.72 -15.28
C ARG A 578 15.17 7.74 -15.37
N GLU A 579 15.52 9.01 -15.25
CA GLU A 579 14.97 10.09 -16.08
C GLU A 579 16.13 10.99 -16.57
N LEU A 580 15.86 11.90 -17.54
CA LEU A 580 16.83 12.72 -18.33
C LEU A 580 17.38 12.03 -19.63
N PRO A 581 17.86 12.81 -20.63
CA PRO A 581 17.01 13.54 -21.58
C PRO A 581 17.11 13.01 -23.04
N LEU A 582 16.36 13.62 -23.97
CA LEU A 582 16.05 13.06 -25.30
C LEU A 582 17.23 12.76 -26.24
N ASN A 583 18.37 13.48 -26.18
CA ASN A 583 19.44 13.34 -27.17
C ASN A 583 20.14 11.97 -27.18
N ASN A 584 20.13 11.24 -26.06
CA ASN A 584 20.81 9.94 -25.98
C ASN A 584 20.02 8.81 -26.68
N LEU A 585 18.77 9.06 -27.11
CA LEU A 585 17.92 8.02 -27.69
C LEU A 585 18.47 7.47 -29.02
N SER A 586 19.08 8.31 -29.87
CA SER A 586 19.66 7.86 -31.14
C SER A 586 20.85 6.92 -30.94
N ASN A 587 21.72 7.23 -29.98
CA ASN A 587 22.89 6.41 -29.68
C ASN A 587 22.48 5.10 -28.98
N LEU A 588 21.50 5.17 -28.08
CA LEU A 588 20.90 3.99 -27.44
C LEU A 588 20.17 3.07 -28.43
N ILE A 589 19.61 3.60 -29.52
CA ILE A 589 19.04 2.77 -30.60
C ILE A 589 20.16 2.01 -31.31
N LEU A 590 21.24 2.69 -31.69
CA LEU A 590 22.39 2.06 -32.35
C LEU A 590 23.08 1.02 -31.45
N GLU A 591 23.33 1.33 -30.18
CA GLU A 591 23.85 0.35 -29.21
C GLU A 591 22.88 -0.84 -29.04
N ARG A 592 21.57 -0.61 -28.90
CA ARG A 592 20.58 -1.68 -28.75
C ARG A 592 20.53 -2.58 -29.98
N ASP A 593 20.65 -2.02 -31.19
CA ASP A 593 20.69 -2.76 -32.45
C ASP A 593 22.05 -3.49 -32.66
N GLU A 594 23.11 -3.07 -31.96
CA GLU A 594 24.44 -3.72 -31.96
C GLU A 594 24.56 -4.82 -30.90
N TYR A 595 24.08 -4.58 -29.68
CA TYR A 595 23.92 -5.60 -28.65
C TYR A 595 22.95 -6.70 -29.06
N GLN A 596 21.89 -6.37 -29.80
CA GLN A 596 20.97 -7.37 -30.33
C GLN A 596 21.67 -8.28 -31.36
N ARG A 597 22.44 -7.72 -32.31
CA ARG A 597 23.28 -8.50 -33.24
C ARG A 597 24.34 -9.35 -32.53
N GLN A 598 24.95 -8.85 -31.45
CA GLN A 598 25.88 -9.64 -30.63
C GLN A 598 25.18 -10.76 -29.85
N SER A 599 23.98 -10.51 -29.31
CA SER A 599 23.17 -11.52 -28.61
C SER A 599 22.73 -12.64 -29.55
N GLU A 600 22.26 -12.29 -30.75
CA GLU A 600 21.88 -13.24 -31.80
C GLU A 600 23.11 -14.08 -32.25
N SER A 601 24.28 -13.46 -32.39
CA SER A 601 25.53 -14.17 -32.67
C SER A 601 25.96 -15.12 -31.54
N LEU A 602 25.82 -14.72 -30.27
CA LEU A 602 26.17 -15.56 -29.11
C LEU A 602 25.18 -16.72 -28.94
N GLN A 603 23.90 -16.51 -29.25
CA GLN A 603 22.88 -17.55 -29.20
C GLN A 603 23.11 -18.61 -30.29
N HIS A 604 23.45 -18.21 -31.53
CA HIS A 604 23.86 -19.15 -32.57
C HIS A 604 25.12 -19.97 -32.21
N VAL A 605 26.06 -19.44 -31.42
CA VAL A 605 27.24 -20.19 -30.93
C VAL A 605 26.87 -21.16 -29.80
N SER A 606 25.89 -20.80 -28.96
CA SER A 606 25.28 -21.67 -27.94
C SER A 606 24.61 -22.88 -28.57
N ASP A 607 23.74 -22.64 -29.55
CA ASP A 607 22.88 -23.67 -30.13
C ASP A 607 23.71 -24.65 -30.96
N ASN A 608 24.67 -24.16 -31.77
CA ASN A 608 25.62 -25.01 -32.50
C ASN A 608 26.47 -25.89 -31.56
N ARG A 609 26.87 -25.40 -30.37
CA ARG A 609 27.61 -26.21 -29.39
C ARG A 609 26.73 -27.31 -28.78
N SER A 610 25.47 -26.98 -28.46
CA SER A 610 24.48 -27.95 -27.98
C SER A 610 24.26 -29.07 -29.01
N ASP A 611 24.01 -28.71 -30.27
CA ASP A 611 23.75 -29.67 -31.35
C ASP A 611 24.97 -30.53 -31.68
N THR A 612 26.19 -29.98 -31.62
CA THR A 612 27.43 -30.75 -31.84
C THR A 612 27.60 -31.83 -30.75
N VAL A 613 27.41 -31.45 -29.48
CA VAL A 613 27.49 -32.39 -28.34
C VAL A 613 26.37 -33.42 -28.40
N HIS A 614 25.15 -33.02 -28.78
CA HIS A 614 24.03 -33.95 -28.91
C HIS A 614 24.24 -34.97 -30.05
N CYS A 615 24.76 -34.53 -31.19
CA CYS A 615 25.13 -35.41 -32.31
C CYS A 615 26.27 -36.38 -31.94
N GLU A 616 27.26 -35.94 -31.16
CA GLU A 616 28.36 -36.80 -30.69
C GLU A 616 27.88 -37.86 -29.67
N LEU A 617 27.00 -37.49 -28.74
CA LEU A 617 26.36 -38.44 -27.82
C LEU A 617 25.47 -39.45 -28.57
N LYS A 618 24.72 -38.99 -29.58
CA LYS A 618 23.87 -39.86 -30.41
C LYS A 618 24.68 -40.86 -31.24
N ARG A 619 25.85 -40.43 -31.77
CA ARG A 619 26.82 -41.31 -32.43
C ARG A 619 27.37 -42.38 -31.47
N ARG A 620 27.87 -41.98 -30.29
CA ARG A 620 28.36 -42.95 -29.28
C ARG A 620 27.30 -43.96 -28.83
N LEU A 621 26.04 -43.54 -28.69
CA LEU A 621 24.92 -44.44 -28.39
C LEU A 621 24.62 -45.42 -29.53
N SER A 622 24.75 -44.98 -30.78
CA SER A 622 24.64 -45.86 -31.96
C SER A 622 25.78 -46.89 -31.99
N ASP A 623 27.02 -46.45 -31.76
CA ASP A 623 28.20 -47.32 -31.76
C ASP A 623 28.10 -48.39 -30.65
N GLN A 624 27.71 -47.99 -29.43
CA GLN A 624 27.43 -48.91 -28.33
C GLN A 624 26.24 -49.85 -28.63
N GLY A 625 25.22 -49.38 -29.34
CA GLY A 625 24.10 -50.22 -29.80
C GLY A 625 24.53 -51.30 -30.80
N GLN A 626 25.49 -50.99 -31.69
CA GLN A 626 26.09 -51.96 -32.61
C GLN A 626 26.98 -52.96 -31.86
N GLU A 627 27.83 -52.50 -30.93
CA GLU A 627 28.66 -53.34 -30.06
C GLU A 627 27.80 -54.37 -29.28
N ILE A 628 26.72 -53.92 -28.63
CA ILE A 628 25.77 -54.78 -27.91
C ILE A 628 25.10 -55.79 -28.87
N SER A 629 24.77 -55.38 -30.09
CA SER A 629 24.16 -56.26 -31.09
C SER A 629 25.15 -57.33 -31.58
N HIS A 630 26.41 -56.97 -31.76
CA HIS A 630 27.49 -57.89 -32.12
C HIS A 630 27.79 -58.89 -30.99
N LEU A 631 27.87 -58.43 -29.74
CA LEU A 631 28.01 -59.29 -28.56
C LEU A 631 26.83 -60.25 -28.40
N LYS A 632 25.59 -59.80 -28.62
CA LYS A 632 24.39 -60.67 -28.64
C LYS A 632 24.38 -61.68 -29.80
N HIS A 633 25.04 -61.39 -30.92
CA HIS A 633 25.22 -62.36 -31.99
C HIS A 633 26.28 -63.40 -31.61
N LYS A 634 27.43 -62.97 -31.09
CA LYS A 634 28.50 -63.85 -30.62
C LYS A 634 28.04 -64.77 -29.47
N TYR A 635 27.19 -64.28 -28.57
CA TYR A 635 26.59 -65.09 -27.50
C TYR A 635 25.72 -66.22 -28.07
N ARG A 636 24.85 -65.93 -29.05
CA ARG A 636 24.03 -66.95 -29.73
C ARG A 636 24.86 -67.99 -30.49
N LEU A 637 25.96 -67.58 -31.11
CA LEU A 637 26.90 -68.52 -31.74
C LEU A 637 27.54 -69.45 -30.70
N LEU A 638 27.97 -68.91 -29.56
CA LEU A 638 28.48 -69.72 -28.44
C LEU A 638 27.41 -70.67 -27.88
N GLU A 639 26.16 -70.23 -27.70
CA GLU A 639 25.05 -71.11 -27.30
C GLU A 639 24.85 -72.27 -28.29
N GLN A 640 24.97 -71.99 -29.60
CA GLN A 640 24.89 -73.01 -30.64
C GLN A 640 26.08 -73.98 -30.60
N GLU A 641 27.32 -73.48 -30.44
CA GLU A 641 28.52 -74.31 -30.25
C GLU A 641 28.42 -75.19 -28.99
N TYR A 642 27.84 -74.67 -27.89
CA TYR A 642 27.56 -75.45 -26.68
C TYR A 642 26.52 -76.57 -26.92
N ALA A 643 25.47 -76.29 -27.69
CA ALA A 643 24.47 -77.29 -28.08
C ALA A 643 25.09 -78.38 -28.98
N ASP A 644 25.89 -77.99 -29.97
CA ASP A 644 26.59 -78.91 -30.87
C ASP A 644 27.63 -79.77 -30.13
N MET A 645 28.38 -79.19 -29.19
CA MET A 645 29.29 -79.93 -28.30
C MET A 645 28.54 -80.90 -27.38
N SER A 646 27.35 -80.54 -26.90
CA SER A 646 26.50 -81.45 -26.11
C SER A 646 26.00 -82.63 -26.96
N SER A 647 25.57 -82.34 -28.20
CA SER A 647 25.21 -83.36 -29.20
C SER A 647 26.38 -84.29 -29.53
N LEU A 648 27.57 -83.74 -29.77
CA LEU A 648 28.79 -84.50 -30.05
C LEU A 648 29.21 -85.37 -28.86
N LYS A 649 29.14 -84.84 -27.63
CA LYS A 649 29.40 -85.61 -26.39
C LYS A 649 28.41 -86.76 -26.21
N THR A 650 27.17 -86.58 -26.66
CA THR A 650 26.13 -87.62 -26.62
C THR A 650 26.38 -88.71 -27.68
N LYS A 651 26.76 -88.31 -28.90
CA LYS A 651 27.20 -89.24 -29.95
C LYS A 651 28.45 -90.03 -29.55
N TYR A 652 29.43 -89.37 -28.92
CA TYR A 652 30.65 -90.02 -28.45
C TYR A 652 30.35 -91.08 -27.39
N LYS A 653 29.50 -90.76 -26.40
CA LYS A 653 29.01 -91.77 -25.43
C LYS A 653 28.33 -92.95 -26.11
N PHE A 654 27.46 -92.70 -27.09
CA PHE A 654 26.79 -93.77 -27.83
C PHE A 654 27.77 -94.69 -28.56
N LEU A 655 28.75 -94.12 -29.28
CA LEU A 655 29.83 -94.85 -29.94
C LEU A 655 30.73 -95.60 -28.95
N GLU A 656 30.99 -95.02 -27.78
CA GLU A 656 31.75 -95.68 -26.72
C GLU A 656 30.96 -96.88 -26.15
N GLU A 657 29.65 -96.74 -25.93
CA GLU A 657 28.72 -97.82 -25.55
C GLU A 657 28.63 -98.91 -26.63
N GLU A 658 28.71 -98.52 -27.91
CA GLU A 658 28.67 -99.42 -29.07
C GLU A 658 29.98 -100.21 -29.20
N TYR A 659 31.13 -99.55 -29.09
CA TYR A 659 32.44 -100.19 -29.00
C TYR A 659 32.56 -101.09 -27.76
N ARG A 660 31.96 -100.70 -26.62
CA ARG A 660 31.89 -101.55 -25.42
C ARG A 660 31.02 -102.79 -25.66
N ARG A 661 29.89 -102.66 -26.38
CA ARG A 661 29.03 -103.79 -26.81
C ARG A 661 29.72 -104.70 -27.82
N GLU A 662 30.42 -104.15 -28.80
CA GLU A 662 31.15 -104.91 -29.83
C GLU A 662 32.32 -105.69 -29.22
N LYS A 663 33.08 -105.05 -28.31
CA LYS A 663 34.13 -105.72 -27.53
C LYS A 663 33.58 -106.79 -26.59
N ALA A 664 32.43 -106.56 -25.96
CA ALA A 664 31.74 -107.57 -25.15
C ALA A 664 31.23 -108.75 -26.01
N GLY A 665 30.73 -108.47 -27.21
CA GLY A 665 30.33 -109.49 -28.20
C GLY A 665 31.50 -110.36 -28.64
N PHE A 666 32.68 -109.76 -28.87
CA PHE A 666 33.89 -110.52 -29.21
C PHE A 666 34.38 -111.43 -28.06
N THR A 667 34.12 -111.07 -26.80
CA THR A 667 34.38 -111.94 -25.64
C THR A 667 33.28 -112.97 -25.36
N SER A 668 32.07 -112.82 -25.94
CA SER A 668 30.92 -113.67 -25.62
C SER A 668 30.84 -114.97 -26.42
N SER A 669 31.74 -115.22 -27.38
CA SER A 669 31.73 -116.43 -28.21
C SER A 669 32.65 -117.55 -27.70
N ARG A 670 33.33 -117.39 -26.55
CA ARG A 670 34.23 -118.44 -26.05
C ARG A 670 34.47 -118.43 -24.53
N GLN A 671 33.42 -118.72 -23.75
CA GLN A 671 33.57 -119.37 -22.43
C GLN A 671 32.21 -119.89 -21.92
N GLU A 672 31.97 -121.19 -22.06
CA GLU A 672 31.18 -121.93 -21.06
C GLU A 672 32.11 -122.20 -19.85
N PRO A 673 31.58 -122.25 -18.63
CA PRO A 673 32.38 -122.14 -17.41
C PRO A 673 32.76 -123.53 -16.87
N PHE A 674 33.96 -123.66 -16.29
CA PHE A 674 34.16 -124.69 -15.25
C PHE A 674 35.16 -124.27 -14.19
N THR A 675 34.86 -124.71 -12.96
CA THR A 675 35.57 -124.40 -11.73
C THR A 675 36.47 -125.55 -11.30
N ARG A 676 37.58 -125.17 -10.64
CA ARG A 676 38.27 -125.89 -9.56
C ARG A 676 39.15 -127.13 -9.84
N ASP A 677 40.24 -127.10 -9.07
CA ASP A 677 40.99 -128.21 -8.46
C ASP A 677 41.85 -129.12 -9.37
N GLU A 678 42.59 -130.02 -8.72
CA GLU A 678 43.98 -130.42 -9.07
C GLU A 678 44.10 -131.70 -9.92
N GLU A 679 45.37 -132.06 -10.21
CA GLU A 679 45.90 -133.38 -10.65
C GLU A 679 46.08 -133.73 -12.17
N THR A 680 47.35 -134.04 -12.47
CA THR A 680 47.87 -135.09 -13.38
C THR A 680 47.65 -135.08 -14.92
N ASP A 681 48.78 -134.82 -15.60
CA ASP A 681 49.49 -135.75 -16.50
C ASP A 681 49.28 -135.80 -18.05
N MET A 682 50.40 -136.12 -18.74
CA MET A 682 50.60 -136.68 -20.10
C MET A 682 50.15 -135.95 -21.39
N SER A 683 51.11 -135.17 -21.93
CA SER A 683 51.72 -135.34 -23.28
C SER A 683 51.02 -134.89 -24.60
N ALA A 684 51.74 -134.07 -25.40
CA ALA A 684 52.31 -134.41 -26.73
C ALA A 684 52.17 -133.38 -27.90
N ARG A 685 53.34 -133.05 -28.51
CA ARG A 685 53.58 -132.67 -29.95
C ARG A 685 53.15 -131.24 -30.40
N ARG A 686 53.81 -130.56 -31.36
CA ARG A 686 54.90 -130.95 -32.30
C ARG A 686 55.72 -129.73 -32.81
N ARG A 687 57.03 -129.69 -32.53
CA ARG A 687 58.23 -129.77 -33.42
C ARG A 687 59.43 -129.09 -32.69
N GLY A 688 60.71 -129.32 -32.99
CA GLY A 688 61.37 -130.24 -33.94
C GLY A 688 62.65 -129.58 -34.52
N GLY A 689 63.84 -130.21 -34.59
CA GLY A 689 64.20 -131.61 -34.34
C GLY A 689 65.71 -131.80 -34.02
N SER A 690 66.15 -133.06 -33.97
CA SER A 690 67.55 -133.46 -33.70
C SER A 690 68.43 -133.32 -34.94
N PRO A 691 69.77 -133.23 -34.81
CA PRO A 691 70.54 -134.48 -34.88
C PRO A 691 71.66 -134.64 -33.82
N ASN A 692 71.56 -135.75 -33.11
CA ASN A 692 72.54 -136.74 -32.63
C ASN A 692 74.08 -136.48 -32.69
N ILE A 693 74.81 -137.31 -31.92
CA ILE A 693 76.27 -137.41 -31.70
C ILE A 693 76.75 -136.44 -30.60
N GLY A 694 77.35 -136.86 -29.48
CA GLY A 694 77.69 -138.21 -29.02
C GLY A 694 79.15 -138.32 -28.56
N THR A 695 79.43 -138.00 -27.30
CA THR A 695 80.64 -138.36 -26.53
C THR A 695 80.35 -138.17 -25.04
N GLY A 696 80.94 -138.99 -24.16
CA GLY A 696 80.67 -138.94 -22.73
C GLY A 696 81.23 -137.68 -22.05
N VAL A 697 80.46 -137.10 -21.14
CA VAL A 697 80.93 -136.10 -20.17
C VAL A 697 81.24 -136.84 -18.87
N ASP A 698 82.38 -136.53 -18.27
CA ASP A 698 82.84 -137.17 -17.04
C ASP A 698 81.95 -136.80 -15.84
N LEU A 699 81.79 -137.73 -14.90
CA LEU A 699 80.89 -137.56 -13.75
C LEU A 699 81.31 -136.36 -12.88
N ASP A 700 82.61 -136.11 -12.82
CA ASP A 700 83.20 -135.01 -12.05
C ASP A 700 82.89 -133.63 -12.65
N THR A 701 82.75 -133.52 -13.98
CA THR A 701 82.31 -132.27 -14.63
C THR A 701 80.82 -132.02 -14.40
N TYR A 702 80.00 -133.07 -14.36
CA TYR A 702 78.58 -132.96 -14.01
C TYR A 702 78.38 -132.50 -12.56
N LEU A 703 79.14 -133.04 -11.61
CA LEU A 703 79.08 -132.65 -10.19
C LEU A 703 79.52 -131.20 -9.98
N ASN A 704 80.64 -130.77 -10.58
CA ASN A 704 81.09 -129.37 -10.49
C ASN A 704 80.06 -128.39 -11.08
N LEU A 705 79.47 -128.71 -12.24
CA LEU A 705 78.39 -127.91 -12.84
C LEU A 705 77.12 -127.91 -11.97
N GLN A 706 76.84 -129.00 -11.26
CA GLN A 706 75.71 -129.08 -10.33
C GLN A 706 75.93 -128.20 -9.09
N GLU A 707 77.12 -128.22 -8.50
CA GLU A 707 77.46 -127.33 -7.39
C GLU A 707 77.52 -125.86 -7.80
N GLU A 708 77.97 -125.55 -9.02
CA GLU A 708 77.98 -124.19 -9.56
C GLU A 708 76.55 -123.70 -9.81
N ARG A 709 75.70 -124.55 -10.40
CA ARG A 709 74.25 -124.31 -10.53
C ARG A 709 73.60 -124.04 -9.17
N ASP A 710 73.91 -124.84 -8.15
CA ASP A 710 73.28 -124.72 -6.83
C ASP A 710 73.81 -123.49 -6.07
N ARG A 711 75.08 -123.12 -6.24
CA ARG A 711 75.63 -121.82 -5.81
C ARG A 711 74.94 -120.64 -6.50
N LEU A 712 74.67 -120.73 -7.81
CA LEU A 712 73.96 -119.71 -8.58
C LEU A 712 72.46 -119.61 -8.22
N TYR A 713 71.81 -120.72 -7.87
CA TYR A 713 70.45 -120.71 -7.31
C TYR A 713 70.42 -120.04 -5.93
N ALA A 714 71.32 -120.43 -5.02
CA ALA A 714 71.42 -119.80 -3.70
C ALA A 714 71.72 -118.30 -3.80
N SER A 715 72.53 -117.88 -4.78
CA SER A 715 72.77 -116.46 -5.07
C SER A 715 71.53 -115.76 -5.65
N ASN A 716 70.80 -116.40 -6.57
CA ASN A 716 69.54 -115.85 -7.11
C ASN A 716 68.46 -115.70 -6.04
N VAL A 717 68.31 -116.66 -5.12
CA VAL A 717 67.36 -116.58 -4.01
C VAL A 717 67.68 -115.39 -3.12
N LYS A 718 68.95 -115.21 -2.72
CA LYS A 718 69.39 -114.03 -1.95
C LYS A 718 69.12 -112.71 -2.70
N LEU A 719 69.42 -112.65 -3.99
CA LEU A 719 69.12 -111.47 -4.82
C LEU A 719 67.60 -111.22 -4.97
N GLN A 720 66.77 -112.27 -4.94
CA GLN A 720 65.31 -112.14 -4.94
C GLN A 720 64.78 -111.66 -3.58
N GLU A 721 65.36 -112.11 -2.47
CA GLU A 721 65.07 -111.64 -1.11
C GLU A 721 65.47 -110.17 -0.94
N GLU A 722 66.69 -109.79 -1.32
CA GLU A 722 67.17 -108.40 -1.34
C GLU A 722 66.28 -107.51 -2.22
N LYS A 723 65.89 -107.98 -3.41
CA LYS A 723 64.95 -107.28 -4.29
C LYS A 723 63.56 -107.11 -3.65
N ALA A 724 63.04 -108.13 -2.97
CA ALA A 724 61.75 -108.07 -2.29
C ALA A 724 61.78 -107.10 -1.10
N GLU A 725 62.89 -107.07 -0.35
CA GLU A 725 63.09 -106.13 0.75
C GLU A 725 63.26 -104.69 0.24
N LEU A 726 64.05 -104.46 -0.81
CA LEU A 726 64.18 -103.15 -1.46
C LEU A 726 62.84 -102.64 -2.01
N LEU A 727 62.04 -103.50 -2.65
CA LEU A 727 60.69 -103.15 -3.10
C LEU A 727 59.75 -102.82 -1.93
N SER A 728 59.85 -103.55 -0.82
CA SER A 728 59.05 -103.29 0.38
C SER A 728 59.46 -101.99 1.08
N ARG A 729 60.76 -101.67 1.07
CA ARG A 729 61.32 -100.40 1.55
C ARG A 729 60.93 -99.22 0.65
N LEU A 730 60.97 -99.39 -0.67
CA LEU A 730 60.50 -98.39 -1.64
C LEU A 730 59.00 -98.10 -1.46
N LYS A 731 58.17 -99.14 -1.32
CA LYS A 731 56.73 -98.98 -1.05
C LYS A 731 56.46 -98.22 0.24
N ARG A 732 57.19 -98.49 1.34
CA ARG A 732 57.07 -97.73 2.60
C ARG A 732 57.40 -96.25 2.39
N VAL A 733 58.55 -95.94 1.81
CA VAL A 733 58.95 -94.55 1.48
C VAL A 733 57.92 -93.85 0.59
N GLN A 734 57.31 -94.57 -0.36
CA GLN A 734 56.28 -94.02 -1.24
C GLN A 734 54.94 -93.77 -0.51
N ILE A 735 54.54 -94.67 0.42
CA ILE A 735 53.36 -94.48 1.28
C ILE A 735 53.59 -93.30 2.24
N ASP A 736 54.75 -93.21 2.88
CA ASP A 736 55.11 -92.12 3.80
C ASP A 736 55.11 -90.77 3.06
N ALA A 737 55.67 -90.74 1.83
CA ALA A 737 55.65 -89.55 0.97
C ALA A 737 54.22 -89.19 0.50
N CYS A 738 53.36 -90.18 0.24
CA CYS A 738 51.94 -89.94 -0.04
C CYS A 738 51.21 -89.35 1.18
N SER A 739 51.38 -89.92 2.38
CA SER A 739 50.77 -89.40 3.62
C SER A 739 51.19 -87.96 3.91
N MET A 740 52.50 -87.67 3.83
CA MET A 740 53.02 -86.31 4.04
C MET A 740 52.47 -85.30 3.02
N ASN A 741 52.24 -85.72 1.77
CA ASN A 741 51.61 -84.88 0.76
C ASN A 741 50.11 -84.72 1.00
N GLU A 742 49.40 -85.76 1.44
CA GLU A 742 47.99 -85.66 1.84
C GLU A 742 47.78 -84.71 3.03
N ASP A 743 48.61 -84.79 4.08
CA ASP A 743 48.52 -83.89 5.24
C ASP A 743 48.82 -82.43 4.86
N ARG A 744 49.75 -82.24 3.92
CA ARG A 744 50.01 -80.92 3.32
C ARG A 744 48.83 -80.42 2.48
N ILE A 745 48.18 -81.28 1.69
CA ILE A 745 46.96 -80.94 0.95
C ILE A 745 45.83 -80.58 1.93
N ARG A 746 45.57 -81.42 2.94
CA ARG A 746 44.58 -81.15 4.01
C ARG A 746 44.81 -79.81 4.70
N SER A 747 46.07 -79.46 4.99
CA SER A 747 46.43 -78.17 5.58
C SER A 747 46.15 -76.99 4.63
N LEU A 748 46.55 -77.09 3.36
CA LEU A 748 46.31 -76.07 2.34
C LEU A 748 44.82 -75.91 2.01
N GLU A 749 44.04 -77.00 2.03
CA GLU A 749 42.59 -76.98 1.87
C GLU A 749 41.90 -76.32 3.07
N SER A 750 42.34 -76.61 4.30
CA SER A 750 41.87 -75.92 5.50
C SER A 750 42.15 -74.42 5.42
N GLU A 751 43.38 -74.01 5.08
CA GLU A 751 43.75 -72.60 4.92
C GLU A 751 42.92 -71.92 3.82
N ARG A 752 42.74 -72.57 2.66
CA ARG A 752 41.87 -72.09 1.58
C ARG A 752 40.42 -71.92 2.04
N CYS A 753 39.86 -72.86 2.80
CA CYS A 753 38.51 -72.75 3.34
C CYS A 753 38.38 -71.57 4.33
N HIS A 754 39.37 -71.36 5.21
CA HIS A 754 39.40 -70.20 6.10
C HIS A 754 39.51 -68.87 5.34
N LEU A 755 40.36 -68.81 4.30
CA LEU A 755 40.50 -67.62 3.45
C LEU A 755 39.22 -67.33 2.66
N ILE A 756 38.52 -68.35 2.14
CA ILE A 756 37.21 -68.18 1.49
C ILE A 756 36.17 -67.64 2.49
N SER A 757 36.07 -68.22 3.69
CA SER A 757 35.16 -67.74 4.73
C SER A 757 35.41 -66.27 5.08
N LYS A 758 36.68 -65.90 5.28
CA LYS A 758 37.09 -64.51 5.53
C LYS A 758 36.81 -63.58 4.35
N GLN A 759 36.98 -64.04 3.12
CA GLN A 759 36.61 -63.29 1.92
C GLN A 759 35.09 -63.08 1.84
N THR A 760 34.27 -64.08 2.18
CA THR A 760 32.81 -63.92 2.22
C THR A 760 32.34 -62.97 3.32
N GLU A 761 32.99 -62.98 4.48
CA GLU A 761 32.74 -62.03 5.58
C GLU A 761 33.09 -60.59 5.14
N LEU A 762 34.28 -60.38 4.58
CA LEU A 762 34.72 -59.07 4.07
C LEU A 762 33.83 -58.56 2.92
N ASN A 763 33.41 -59.43 1.99
CA ASN A 763 32.49 -59.06 0.91
C ASN A 763 31.12 -58.65 1.46
N SER A 764 30.61 -59.36 2.47
CA SER A 764 29.35 -59.01 3.14
C SER A 764 29.44 -57.66 3.81
N ARG A 765 30.52 -57.42 4.57
CA ARG A 765 30.79 -56.14 5.25
C ARG A 765 30.99 -54.97 4.27
N LEU A 766 31.57 -55.24 3.10
CA LEU A 766 31.72 -54.25 2.03
C LEU A 766 30.36 -53.90 1.43
N GLY A 767 29.48 -54.89 1.21
CA GLY A 767 28.10 -54.67 0.77
C GLY A 767 27.25 -53.86 1.75
N GLU A 768 27.42 -54.08 3.06
CA GLU A 768 26.81 -53.25 4.11
C GLU A 768 27.26 -51.79 4.01
N LEU A 769 28.58 -51.55 3.94
CA LEU A 769 29.15 -50.20 3.83
C LEU A 769 28.79 -49.49 2.51
N GLU A 770 28.58 -50.24 1.44
CA GLU A 770 28.03 -49.71 0.19
C GLU A 770 26.57 -49.30 0.32
N GLU A 771 25.73 -50.08 0.99
CA GLU A 771 24.33 -49.72 1.22
C GLU A 771 24.20 -48.53 2.18
N GLU A 772 25.03 -48.45 3.22
CA GLU A 772 25.16 -47.25 4.06
C GLU A 772 25.57 -46.03 3.23
N ASN A 773 26.55 -46.15 2.33
CA ASN A 773 26.92 -45.09 1.40
C ASN A 773 25.78 -44.70 0.45
N ARG A 774 25.03 -45.66 -0.10
CA ARG A 774 23.83 -45.41 -0.91
C ARG A 774 22.73 -44.72 -0.09
N GLY A 775 22.59 -45.05 1.19
CA GLY A 775 21.69 -44.38 2.13
C GLY A 775 22.10 -42.94 2.43
N LEU A 776 23.38 -42.70 2.74
CA LEU A 776 23.93 -41.37 3.00
C LEU A 776 23.83 -40.46 1.77
N LYS A 777 24.14 -40.97 0.56
CA LYS A 777 23.96 -40.21 -0.69
C LYS A 777 22.49 -39.82 -0.94
N ARG A 778 21.54 -40.72 -0.66
CA ARG A 778 20.10 -40.40 -0.74
C ARG A 778 19.70 -39.30 0.25
N LYS A 779 20.19 -39.36 1.51
CA LYS A 779 19.94 -38.31 2.51
C LYS A 779 20.53 -36.96 2.11
N LEU A 780 21.77 -36.95 1.60
CA LEU A 780 22.42 -35.75 1.09
C LEU A 780 21.60 -35.09 -0.04
N TYR A 781 21.13 -35.88 -1.01
CA TYR A 781 20.30 -35.39 -2.10
C TYR A 781 18.94 -34.82 -1.63
N VAL A 782 18.32 -35.45 -0.62
CA VAL A 782 17.09 -34.92 0.00
C VAL A 782 17.36 -33.58 0.68
N HIS A 783 18.38 -33.47 1.52
CA HIS A 783 18.73 -32.21 2.19
C HIS A 783 19.18 -31.11 1.22
N GLU A 784 19.81 -31.45 0.10
CA GLU A 784 20.19 -30.49 -0.94
C GLU A 784 18.93 -29.93 -1.67
N ASN A 785 17.93 -30.78 -1.91
CA ASN A 785 16.62 -30.34 -2.42
C ASN A 785 15.86 -29.49 -1.39
N GLU A 786 15.76 -29.92 -0.13
CA GLU A 786 15.13 -29.15 0.97
C GLU A 786 15.74 -27.75 1.09
N LEU A 787 17.07 -27.66 1.08
CA LEU A 787 17.80 -26.39 1.16
C LEU A 787 17.62 -25.52 -0.10
N SER A 788 17.38 -26.13 -1.27
CA SER A 788 16.96 -25.43 -2.49
C SER A 788 15.53 -24.88 -2.39
N GLU A 789 14.60 -25.66 -1.84
CA GLU A 789 13.21 -25.24 -1.59
C GLU A 789 13.14 -24.10 -0.57
N GLU A 790 13.89 -24.16 0.53
CA GLU A 790 14.00 -23.07 1.51
C GLU A 790 14.59 -21.80 0.89
N ARG A 791 15.64 -21.91 0.07
CA ARG A 791 16.19 -20.76 -0.68
C ARG A 791 15.16 -20.15 -1.63
N ASN A 792 14.33 -20.96 -2.27
CA ASN A 792 13.26 -20.47 -3.15
C ASN A 792 12.14 -19.79 -2.34
N SER A 793 11.78 -20.33 -1.17
CA SER A 793 10.85 -19.71 -0.22
C SER A 793 11.36 -18.35 0.27
N LEU A 794 12.62 -18.26 0.73
CA LEU A 794 13.27 -17.01 1.14
C LEU A 794 13.28 -15.96 0.02
N ASN A 795 13.62 -16.35 -1.21
CA ASN A 795 13.56 -15.43 -2.36
C ASN A 795 12.13 -14.96 -2.68
N SER A 796 11.12 -15.80 -2.45
CA SER A 796 9.70 -15.40 -2.58
C SER A 796 9.30 -14.40 -1.49
N ILE A 797 9.67 -14.65 -0.23
CA ILE A 797 9.43 -13.75 0.90
C ILE A 797 10.11 -12.40 0.66
N ARG A 798 11.37 -12.38 0.21
CA ARG A 798 12.10 -11.13 -0.07
C ARG A 798 11.41 -10.28 -1.13
N ARG A 799 10.89 -10.89 -2.22
CA ARG A 799 10.11 -10.15 -3.24
C ARG A 799 8.81 -9.57 -2.69
N VAL A 800 8.13 -10.28 -1.80
CA VAL A 800 6.92 -9.75 -1.13
C VAL A 800 7.31 -8.59 -0.22
N GLN A 801 8.43 -8.68 0.50
CA GLN A 801 8.94 -7.61 1.35
C GLN A 801 9.30 -6.35 0.53
N GLU A 802 10.05 -6.52 -0.56
CA GLU A 802 10.37 -5.44 -1.52
C GLU A 802 9.10 -4.75 -2.06
N GLN A 803 8.04 -5.53 -2.35
CA GLN A 803 6.73 -4.99 -2.77
C GLN A 803 5.99 -4.26 -1.64
N THR A 804 6.02 -4.77 -0.41
CA THR A 804 5.41 -4.07 0.74
C THR A 804 6.13 -2.78 1.07
N ASP A 805 7.46 -2.75 0.99
CA ASP A 805 8.26 -1.55 1.24
C ASP A 805 7.99 -0.49 0.16
N GLN A 806 7.88 -0.89 -1.12
CA GLN A 806 7.51 0.03 -2.19
C GLN A 806 6.08 0.58 -2.02
N ALA A 807 5.13 -0.25 -1.57
CA ALA A 807 3.77 0.19 -1.24
C ALA A 807 3.77 1.18 -0.07
N LEU A 808 4.47 0.88 1.03
CA LEU A 808 4.62 1.77 2.20
C LEU A 808 5.26 3.11 1.83
N LEU A 809 6.28 3.12 0.98
CA LEU A 809 6.88 4.36 0.45
C LEU A 809 5.88 5.17 -0.39
N SER A 810 5.00 4.52 -1.16
CA SER A 810 3.95 5.21 -1.91
C SER A 810 2.89 5.82 -0.97
N PHE A 811 2.45 5.08 0.05
CA PHE A 811 1.50 5.57 1.05
C PHE A 811 2.09 6.73 1.85
N ARG A 812 3.36 6.65 2.25
CA ARG A 812 4.05 7.74 2.94
C ARG A 812 4.07 9.02 2.10
N LYS A 813 4.45 8.93 0.81
CA LYS A 813 4.40 10.09 -0.10
C LYS A 813 2.99 10.68 -0.23
N THR A 814 1.94 9.86 -0.27
CA THR A 814 0.56 10.37 -0.30
C THR A 814 0.15 11.02 1.02
N HIS A 815 0.62 10.50 2.15
CA HIS A 815 0.40 11.07 3.47
C HIS A 815 1.09 12.42 3.62
N ASP A 816 2.40 12.51 3.31
CA ASP A 816 3.18 13.74 3.36
C ASP A 816 2.55 14.85 2.48
N ASN A 817 2.00 14.49 1.31
CA ASN A 817 1.26 15.41 0.44
C ASN A 817 -0.07 15.88 1.05
N LEU A 818 -0.85 14.97 1.65
CA LEU A 818 -2.09 15.34 2.36
C LEU A 818 -1.80 16.21 3.59
N GLU A 819 -0.70 15.97 4.30
CA GLU A 819 -0.25 16.83 5.40
C GLU A 819 0.20 18.22 4.93
N SER A 820 0.77 18.35 3.72
CA SER A 820 1.04 19.66 3.11
C SER A 820 -0.26 20.40 2.81
N GLN A 821 -1.22 19.73 2.16
CA GLN A 821 -2.54 20.32 1.84
C GLN A 821 -3.31 20.73 3.12
N ILE A 822 -3.23 19.94 4.20
CA ILE A 822 -3.83 20.30 5.49
C ILE A 822 -3.13 21.52 6.11
N ARG A 823 -1.81 21.68 5.95
CA ARG A 823 -1.09 22.88 6.40
C ARG A 823 -1.48 24.11 5.58
N GLU A 824 -1.53 24.00 4.26
CA GLU A 824 -1.96 25.08 3.35
C GLU A 824 -3.39 25.55 3.66
N LEU A 825 -4.33 24.62 3.89
CA LEU A 825 -5.71 24.95 4.29
C LEU A 825 -5.80 25.58 5.69
N LYS A 826 -4.95 25.17 6.64
CA LYS A 826 -4.85 25.83 7.95
C LYS A 826 -4.33 27.26 7.81
N ASP A 827 -3.26 27.47 7.05
CA ASP A 827 -2.71 28.80 6.79
C ASP A 827 -3.71 29.71 6.06
N GLN A 828 -4.51 29.16 5.15
CA GLN A 828 -5.61 29.88 4.50
C GLN A 828 -6.70 30.28 5.50
N ASN A 829 -7.11 29.40 6.41
CA ASN A 829 -8.06 29.73 7.47
C ASN A 829 -7.51 30.82 8.41
N CYS A 830 -6.24 30.73 8.83
CA CYS A 830 -5.60 31.77 9.64
C CYS A 830 -5.61 33.15 8.95
N ARG A 831 -5.47 33.21 7.62
CA ARG A 831 -5.58 34.47 6.85
C ARG A 831 -7.02 34.99 6.82
N LEU A 832 -8.00 34.11 6.61
CA LEU A 832 -9.43 34.48 6.60
C LEU A 832 -9.92 34.94 7.98
N ASP A 833 -9.45 34.34 9.07
CA ASP A 833 -9.76 34.80 10.43
C ASP A 833 -9.12 36.17 10.71
N ALA A 834 -7.87 36.40 10.28
CA ALA A 834 -7.24 37.72 10.40
C ALA A 834 -7.94 38.82 9.57
N GLU A 835 -8.40 38.48 8.35
CA GLU A 835 -9.22 39.38 7.53
C GLU A 835 -10.57 39.68 8.18
N LYS A 836 -11.24 38.65 8.72
CA LYS A 836 -12.49 38.77 9.48
C LYS A 836 -12.32 39.69 10.69
N ASP A 837 -11.25 39.55 11.46
CA ASP A 837 -11.01 40.39 12.64
C ASP A 837 -10.68 41.85 12.24
N SER A 838 -10.00 42.07 11.10
CA SER A 838 -9.85 43.41 10.51
C SER A 838 -11.18 44.03 10.07
N LEU A 839 -12.08 43.25 9.47
CA LEU A 839 -13.41 43.72 9.09
C LEU A 839 -14.30 43.99 10.32
N VAL A 840 -14.19 43.20 11.39
CA VAL A 840 -14.90 43.43 12.66
C VAL A 840 -14.46 44.77 13.28
N THR A 841 -13.16 45.02 13.39
CA THR A 841 -12.64 46.29 13.95
C THR A 841 -13.03 47.51 13.11
N GLN A 842 -13.07 47.39 11.77
CA GLN A 842 -13.62 48.43 10.89
C GLN A 842 -15.11 48.69 11.13
N VAL A 843 -15.92 47.63 11.30
CA VAL A 843 -17.36 47.75 11.62
C VAL A 843 -17.59 48.39 12.98
N GLU A 844 -16.74 48.12 13.97
CA GLU A 844 -16.79 48.76 15.29
C GLU A 844 -16.47 50.25 15.20
N SER A 845 -15.38 50.63 14.51
CA SER A 845 -15.05 52.04 14.24
C SER A 845 -16.20 52.80 13.56
N LEU A 846 -16.80 52.23 12.51
CA LEU A 846 -17.94 52.84 11.82
C LEU A 846 -19.21 52.93 12.69
N ARG A 847 -19.39 52.01 13.66
CA ARG A 847 -20.50 52.09 14.65
C ARG A 847 -20.26 53.23 15.63
N GLU A 848 -19.03 53.43 16.08
CA GLU A 848 -18.68 54.57 16.93
C GLU A 848 -18.89 55.91 16.20
N ASP A 849 -18.47 56.03 14.94
CA ASP A 849 -18.70 57.26 14.15
C ASP A 849 -20.20 57.54 13.96
N ASN A 850 -21.00 56.50 13.69
CA ASN A 850 -22.45 56.64 13.66
C ASN A 850 -23.03 57.09 15.01
N ALA A 851 -22.49 56.62 16.14
CA ALA A 851 -22.90 57.07 17.46
C ALA A 851 -22.49 58.53 17.73
N ARG A 852 -21.25 58.92 17.36
CA ARG A 852 -20.75 60.31 17.42
C ARG A 852 -21.63 61.25 16.59
N MET A 853 -21.94 60.90 15.35
CA MET A 853 -22.81 61.69 14.46
C MET A 853 -24.24 61.84 15.02
N ARG A 854 -24.84 60.76 15.54
CA ARG A 854 -26.17 60.82 16.17
C ARG A 854 -26.19 61.75 17.40
N SER A 855 -25.16 61.67 18.25
CA SER A 855 -25.02 62.56 19.41
C SER A 855 -24.86 64.03 19.01
N CYS A 856 -24.08 64.31 17.96
CA CYS A 856 -23.94 65.64 17.39
C CYS A 856 -25.28 66.18 16.85
N MET A 857 -26.03 65.35 16.11
CA MET A 857 -27.35 65.71 15.59
C MET A 857 -28.34 66.05 16.73
N MET A 858 -28.38 65.24 17.80
CA MET A 858 -29.21 65.53 18.98
C MET A 858 -28.81 66.84 19.68
N SER A 859 -27.52 67.18 19.71
CA SER A 859 -27.06 68.48 20.24
C SER A 859 -27.49 69.66 19.36
N LEU A 860 -27.43 69.50 18.03
CA LEU A 860 -27.88 70.52 17.08
C LEU A 860 -29.40 70.74 17.14
N ASP A 861 -30.20 69.68 17.28
CA ASP A 861 -31.64 69.80 17.48
C ASP A 861 -31.94 70.55 18.79
N GLY A 862 -31.24 70.24 19.90
CA GLY A 862 -31.39 70.98 21.16
C GLY A 862 -30.97 72.46 21.07
N GLN A 863 -29.93 72.78 20.29
CA GLN A 863 -29.53 74.17 20.02
C GLN A 863 -30.59 74.91 19.17
N LYS A 864 -31.14 74.25 18.16
CA LYS A 864 -32.23 74.76 17.32
C LYS A 864 -33.48 75.06 18.16
N ASP A 865 -33.88 74.15 19.03
CA ASP A 865 -35.05 74.35 19.90
C ASP A 865 -34.85 75.53 20.87
N SER A 866 -33.64 75.70 21.42
CA SER A 866 -33.26 76.87 22.23
C SER A 866 -33.32 78.19 21.44
N ILE A 867 -32.88 78.19 20.18
CA ILE A 867 -32.98 79.35 19.29
C ILE A 867 -34.44 79.66 18.96
N LEU A 868 -35.28 78.65 18.72
CA LEU A 868 -36.72 78.82 18.49
C LEU A 868 -37.42 79.44 19.71
N MET A 869 -37.20 78.92 20.92
CA MET A 869 -37.74 79.53 22.15
C MET A 869 -37.29 80.99 22.34
N THR A 870 -36.04 81.30 21.96
CA THR A 870 -35.51 82.67 22.01
C THR A 870 -36.15 83.57 20.95
N LEU A 871 -36.46 83.03 19.77
CA LEU A 871 -37.15 83.74 18.69
C LEU A 871 -38.60 84.03 19.06
N ASP A 872 -39.34 83.04 19.56
CA ASP A 872 -40.73 83.19 20.01
C ASP A 872 -40.83 84.24 21.13
N SER A 873 -39.92 84.19 22.12
CA SER A 873 -39.84 85.20 23.19
C SER A 873 -39.60 86.62 22.67
N LYS A 874 -38.86 86.77 21.55
CA LYS A 874 -38.64 88.07 20.89
C LYS A 874 -39.84 88.50 20.07
N ILE A 875 -40.54 87.57 19.39
CA ILE A 875 -41.80 87.84 18.68
C ILE A 875 -42.84 88.35 19.67
N ASP A 876 -43.02 87.68 20.81
CA ASP A 876 -43.93 88.13 21.88
C ASP A 876 -43.56 89.51 22.46
N LEU A 877 -42.27 89.85 22.51
CA LEU A 877 -41.81 91.18 22.93
C LEU A 877 -42.12 92.24 21.86
N ILE A 878 -41.86 91.95 20.59
CA ILE A 878 -42.19 92.83 19.46
C ILE A 878 -43.71 93.08 19.44
N SER A 879 -44.54 92.04 19.50
CA SER A 879 -46.00 92.17 19.51
C SER A 879 -46.56 92.87 20.76
N ARG A 880 -45.79 92.96 21.85
CA ARG A 880 -46.12 93.85 22.99
C ARG A 880 -45.78 95.30 22.66
N LEU A 881 -44.57 95.56 22.18
CA LEU A 881 -44.12 96.91 21.83
C LEU A 881 -44.95 97.53 20.70
N GLU A 882 -45.38 96.76 19.70
CA GLU A 882 -46.27 97.20 18.63
C GLU A 882 -47.64 97.65 19.18
N ARG A 883 -48.23 96.88 20.11
CA ARG A 883 -49.48 97.28 20.78
C ARG A 883 -49.31 98.53 21.63
N ASP A 884 -48.20 98.64 22.35
CA ASP A 884 -47.87 99.83 23.14
C ASP A 884 -47.68 101.05 22.24
N MET A 885 -47.04 100.90 21.07
CA MET A 885 -46.92 101.96 20.06
C MET A 885 -48.27 102.38 19.51
N CYS A 886 -49.11 101.45 19.02
CA CYS A 886 -50.46 101.78 18.55
C CYS A 886 -51.31 102.48 19.64
N SER A 887 -51.14 102.11 20.91
CA SER A 887 -51.83 102.78 22.03
C SER A 887 -51.33 104.22 22.26
N LYS A 888 -50.04 104.48 22.03
CA LYS A 888 -49.45 105.82 22.08
C LYS A 888 -49.86 106.65 20.87
N ASP A 889 -49.87 106.07 19.68
CA ASP A 889 -50.25 106.74 18.44
C ASP A 889 -51.72 107.19 18.50
N SER A 890 -52.65 106.33 18.95
CA SER A 890 -54.04 106.74 19.21
C SER A 890 -54.16 107.84 20.28
N LYS A 891 -53.26 107.84 21.27
CA LYS A 891 -53.21 108.91 22.29
C LYS A 891 -52.62 110.22 21.75
N ILE A 892 -51.67 110.14 20.80
CA ILE A 892 -51.14 111.29 20.06
C ILE A 892 -52.25 111.88 19.20
N GLU A 893 -52.94 111.06 18.40
CA GLU A 893 -54.09 111.45 17.59
C GLU A 893 -55.15 112.17 18.45
N GLN A 894 -55.57 111.59 19.59
CA GLN A 894 -56.48 112.24 20.53
C GLN A 894 -55.97 113.59 21.10
N LEU A 895 -54.66 113.77 21.25
CA LEU A 895 -54.07 115.03 21.70
C LEU A 895 -53.98 116.05 20.56
N GLU A 896 -53.65 115.62 19.35
CA GLU A 896 -53.65 116.46 18.14
C GLU A 896 -55.06 116.96 17.83
N ASP A 897 -56.06 116.09 17.96
CA ASP A 897 -57.48 116.39 17.79
C ASP A 897 -57.99 117.40 18.83
N ARG A 898 -57.49 117.31 20.08
CA ARG A 898 -57.72 118.32 21.13
C ARG A 898 -57.00 119.64 20.84
N ILE A 899 -55.77 119.60 20.32
CA ILE A 899 -55.02 120.79 19.90
C ILE A 899 -55.73 121.49 18.74
N ALA A 900 -56.27 120.74 17.77
CA ALA A 900 -57.06 121.27 16.67
C ALA A 900 -58.34 121.98 17.18
N LYS A 901 -59.09 121.33 18.07
CA LYS A 901 -60.27 121.92 18.74
C LYS A 901 -59.92 123.18 19.54
N PHE A 902 -58.80 123.19 20.26
CA PHE A 902 -58.36 124.40 20.96
C PHE A 902 -57.97 125.51 19.99
N LYS A 903 -57.26 125.22 18.90
CA LYS A 903 -56.95 126.19 17.84
C LYS A 903 -58.22 126.82 17.26
N THR A 904 -59.23 126.02 16.91
CA THR A 904 -60.50 126.57 16.38
C THR A 904 -61.22 127.45 17.42
N THR A 905 -61.26 127.07 18.70
CA THR A 905 -61.84 127.95 19.74
C THR A 905 -61.03 129.24 19.96
N VAL A 906 -59.71 129.20 19.78
CA VAL A 906 -58.86 130.40 19.82
C VAL A 906 -59.14 131.28 18.60
N ASP A 907 -59.27 130.72 17.39
CA ASP A 907 -59.61 131.49 16.20
C ASP A 907 -61.03 132.08 16.27
N GLU A 908 -61.99 131.35 16.82
CA GLU A 908 -63.35 131.84 17.10
C GLU A 908 -63.35 133.00 18.10
N THR A 909 -62.66 132.85 19.23
CA THR A 909 -62.58 133.91 20.25
C THR A 909 -61.78 135.12 19.76
N LEU A 910 -60.72 134.93 18.95
CA LEU A 910 -60.02 136.02 18.26
C LEU A 910 -60.91 136.73 17.25
N ASN A 911 -61.76 136.01 16.51
CA ASN A 911 -62.69 136.60 15.54
C ASN A 911 -63.86 137.33 16.22
N LEU A 912 -64.36 136.82 17.35
CA LEU A 912 -65.29 137.51 18.24
C LEU A 912 -64.66 138.79 18.80
N ASN A 913 -63.43 138.71 19.34
CA ASN A 913 -62.72 139.88 19.86
C ASN A 913 -62.50 140.95 18.77
N LYS A 914 -62.14 140.54 17.54
CA LYS A 914 -62.07 141.44 16.38
C LYS A 914 -63.44 142.04 15.98
N ARG A 915 -64.57 141.37 16.25
CA ARG A 915 -65.91 141.95 16.04
C ARG A 915 -66.23 142.97 17.12
N THR A 916 -66.07 142.62 18.39
CA THR A 916 -66.29 143.54 19.52
C THR A 916 -65.35 144.75 19.48
N GLU A 917 -64.12 144.60 18.99
CA GLU A 917 -63.20 145.72 18.76
C GLU A 917 -63.68 146.66 17.64
N ARG A 918 -64.28 146.14 16.56
CA ARG A 918 -64.91 146.96 15.52
C ARG A 918 -66.17 147.66 16.04
N GLU A 919 -67.00 146.95 16.80
CA GLU A 919 -68.21 147.50 17.44
C GLU A 919 -67.83 148.61 18.43
N LEU A 920 -66.79 148.42 19.25
CA LEU A 920 -66.23 149.45 20.13
C LEU A 920 -65.68 150.65 19.35
N LYS A 921 -65.03 150.44 18.20
CA LYS A 921 -64.57 151.55 17.33
C LYS A 921 -65.75 152.33 16.73
N LEU A 922 -66.80 151.65 16.30
CA LEU A 922 -68.03 152.29 15.81
C LEU A 922 -68.73 153.07 16.95
N ALA A 923 -68.90 152.45 18.12
CA ALA A 923 -69.47 153.09 19.30
C ALA A 923 -68.64 154.31 19.75
N ASN A 924 -67.30 154.22 19.73
CA ASN A 924 -66.43 155.37 19.99
C ASN A 924 -66.60 156.47 18.93
N SER A 925 -66.69 156.13 17.63
CA SER A 925 -66.93 157.14 16.60
C SER A 925 -68.32 157.80 16.72
N GLU A 926 -69.33 157.07 17.19
CA GLU A 926 -70.66 157.61 17.47
C GLU A 926 -70.65 158.49 18.73
N VAL A 927 -69.89 158.12 19.77
CA VAL A 927 -69.65 158.97 20.95
C VAL A 927 -68.91 160.25 20.56
N GLU A 928 -67.91 160.19 19.66
CA GLU A 928 -67.27 161.41 19.14
C GLU A 928 -68.21 162.24 18.25
N ARG A 929 -69.07 161.60 17.44
CA ARG A 929 -70.13 162.28 16.67
C ARG A 929 -71.08 163.04 17.60
N LEU A 930 -71.56 162.38 18.66
CA LEU A 930 -72.44 162.98 19.68
C LEU A 930 -71.73 164.09 20.47
N LYS A 931 -70.43 163.98 20.76
CA LYS A 931 -69.63 165.08 21.36
C LYS A 931 -69.50 166.28 20.43
N VAL A 932 -69.42 166.07 19.12
CA VAL A 932 -69.41 167.17 18.13
C VAL A 932 -70.80 167.80 18.01
N GLU A 933 -71.88 167.02 18.05
CA GLU A 933 -73.26 167.54 18.11
C GLU A 933 -73.57 168.29 19.41
N LEU A 934 -72.91 167.95 20.53
CA LEU A 934 -73.05 168.66 21.81
C LEU A 934 -72.24 169.98 21.88
N ASN A 935 -71.31 170.20 20.94
CA ASN A 935 -70.42 171.35 20.89
C ASN A 935 -70.81 172.39 19.81
N ASN A 936 -71.93 172.19 19.10
CA ASN A 936 -72.57 173.15 18.20
C ASN A 936 -73.89 173.66 18.79
#